data_AF-A0A4Y4DWP9-F1
#
_entry.id   AF-A0A4Y4DWP9-F1
#
_cell.length_a   1.000
_cell.length_b   1.000
_cell.length_c   1.000
_cell.angle_alpha   90.00
_cell.angle_beta   90.00
_cell.angle_gamma   90.00
#
_symmetry.space_group_name_H-M   'P 1'
#
loop_
_entity.id
_entity.type
_entity.pdbx_description
1 polymer ?
#
loop_
_entity_poly.entity_id
_entity_poly.type
_entity_poly.pdbx_seq_one_letter_code
_entity_poly.pdbx_strand_id
1 'polypeptide(L)'
;MRRPRSTGALALASGLLSLALAAPAVASPPTSTADPDTAPTATSVDPTTPLDRPEVGPGTSFVDVREKLDGYADPDWYAANVPVVDLPDADAEAVYYYRWRVLKEHLRYTEPGTGWVLTEFLDCCGYAAPYQAINAAAGHQLAEGRWLRDQRYLDDYEDYWLTGPGQIEPAQNPEAADWAHQYSFWAVTAIVERAKVTGNLDRLRSLQPELETFVEDWANQFDADLGLYWQTPEYDAKESSPASYVTDRDYAGRHTFRPSINAYLYGDMLALAEVATLDGDEATATEYRDRAAALREAVDTYLWDDERDFFYDVVDWENPDHERLRDRLDVGFVPWKFGLATPEQAVALDQLLDPQGFAAPYGPTVTERRSPDFWRSSDQGCCKWDGPSWPFSTSLTLDGVATALRDDAAGDLTRADYLDLFDTYVRTQFRDGEPYVAEAHHPDEDRWIYDGSNHSEDYLHSSYVDLVLQDLLGLQPQSDDSLVLDPLVPADWDWFAAENVPYHGRNVTVLFDRDGSRYGAGPGLRVYLDGEQLLHADADALAEGADPLEVPVPSGEPQRLPHAVNTSANPLKNAYPRPVASYTWRYDDAWRVLDGKVWYDEVPQNTRWSSYSSPNARDWVGVEFAEPTTIGDVRFHGYQDADAVQPAAGYELEYWDGAAWQVVPDQTRVPEQPVGNGLNRITFPPLETTSYRLTFDAAPGKSVGVTELESWSPVSRAVSARVEAAEPAVGHASRVDVTISTRDDVVVGAEVTPELPAGWTAVAVGEAGPLDLGAWDRATRSWDVTPGPDAVPGSEARIGAVVRWGGPSTPEEARATTTARLAFDPAWYDDVVLHDDFDADTAADWTTLRPSGEALPAVAAGDGVLAASGDARYWGLYGHRTARVTSSSVVIAEIGAFSGAGTQEDSLFLGLAAADRTYALAWFNHTNVASGLDYVGGADGSSPYFGLRGYGPGDRIALQVNGARVDVFAEEDGAWTWYGGTTTGGALDTSDPDVLAGLLPTIGFRADRGTVSVASFEVRSRSTDVPAPQVDVTAVPRCLAGTAYVAVRASYVGTGSAGAGDPVDVELVTPFGSRTVTGVAPGANAYQSFSAGAASLAAGTASVRVTDAAGRVTEHAAPFAALAC
;
A
#
# COMPACT_ATOMS: atom_id res chain seq x y z
N MET A 1 -15.84 -16.32 -60.29
CA MET A 1 -16.28 -17.66 -60.78
C MET A 1 -15.80 -18.71 -59.80
N ARG A 2 -16.60 -19.76 -59.62
CA ARG A 2 -16.58 -20.71 -58.49
C ARG A 2 -15.45 -21.77 -58.54
N ARG A 3 -14.87 -22.01 -57.34
CA ARG A 3 -14.52 -23.33 -56.69
C ARG A 3 -13.33 -24.16 -57.21
N PRO A 4 -12.79 -25.13 -56.42
CA PRO A 4 -13.16 -25.55 -55.04
C PRO A 4 -12.01 -25.79 -54.03
N ARG A 5 -12.41 -25.81 -52.75
CA ARG A 5 -11.77 -26.47 -51.59
C ARG A 5 -11.83 -28.01 -51.72
N SER A 6 -10.82 -28.73 -51.22
CA SER A 6 -10.87 -30.17 -50.95
C SER A 6 -10.57 -30.46 -49.49
N THR A 7 -11.49 -31.17 -48.87
CA THR A 7 -11.43 -31.84 -47.57
C THR A 7 -10.75 -33.21 -47.67
N GLY A 8 -10.18 -33.70 -46.56
CA GLY A 8 -9.82 -35.11 -46.36
C GLY A 8 -8.82 -35.25 -45.20
N ALA A 9 -9.24 -35.48 -43.95
CA ALA A 9 -9.75 -36.74 -43.36
C ALA A 9 -8.66 -37.46 -42.54
N LEU A 10 -8.91 -37.53 -41.23
CA LEU A 10 -8.24 -38.36 -40.23
C LEU A 10 -8.15 -39.84 -40.65
N ALA A 11 -7.04 -40.47 -40.31
CA ALA A 11 -6.95 -41.92 -40.13
C ALA A 11 -6.07 -42.25 -38.91
N LEU A 12 -6.73 -42.60 -37.80
CA LEU A 12 -6.15 -43.33 -36.68
C LEU A 12 -5.93 -44.79 -37.09
N ALA A 13 -4.73 -45.31 -36.87
CA ALA A 13 -4.48 -46.75 -36.85
C ALA A 13 -3.42 -47.10 -35.80
N SER A 14 -3.88 -47.79 -34.75
CA SER A 14 -3.11 -48.40 -33.68
C SER A 14 -2.33 -49.63 -34.18
N GLY A 15 -1.10 -49.84 -33.69
CA GLY A 15 -0.29 -51.02 -34.02
C GLY A 15 0.74 -51.34 -32.93
N LEU A 16 0.58 -52.52 -32.31
CA LEU A 16 1.32 -53.07 -31.18
C LEU A 16 2.80 -53.44 -31.44
N LEU A 17 3.60 -53.22 -30.38
CA LEU A 17 4.74 -53.98 -29.84
C LEU A 17 5.47 -55.02 -30.72
N SER A 18 6.81 -54.93 -30.76
CA SER A 18 7.73 -56.09 -30.82
C SER A 18 9.11 -55.73 -30.27
N LEU A 19 9.51 -56.40 -29.17
CA LEU A 19 10.87 -56.41 -28.62
C LEU A 19 11.85 -57.10 -29.59
N ALA A 20 13.08 -56.59 -29.67
CA ALA A 20 14.26 -57.39 -29.99
C ALA A 20 15.50 -56.88 -29.25
N LEU A 21 15.98 -57.71 -28.30
CA LEU A 21 17.27 -57.59 -27.62
C LEU A 21 18.42 -57.91 -28.58
N ALA A 22 19.47 -57.08 -28.57
CA ALA A 22 20.82 -57.49 -28.94
C ALA A 22 21.87 -56.61 -28.25
N ALA A 23 22.56 -57.19 -27.26
CA ALA A 23 23.95 -56.87 -26.92
C ALA A 23 24.83 -58.00 -27.52
N PRO A 24 26.19 -57.96 -27.52
CA PRO A 24 27.12 -57.00 -26.89
C PRO A 24 28.33 -56.62 -27.79
N ALA A 25 29.17 -55.67 -27.36
CA ALA A 25 30.64 -55.78 -27.50
C ALA A 25 31.38 -54.71 -26.68
N VAL A 26 32.16 -55.19 -25.73
CA VAL A 26 33.15 -54.44 -24.94
C VAL A 26 34.41 -54.23 -25.80
N ALA A 27 34.89 -52.99 -25.90
CA ALA A 27 36.27 -52.70 -26.25
C ALA A 27 36.74 -51.45 -25.50
N SER A 28 37.73 -51.62 -24.62
CA SER A 28 38.44 -50.54 -23.90
C SER A 28 39.44 -49.81 -24.81
N PRO A 29 39.85 -48.56 -24.48
CA PRO A 29 40.42 -47.59 -25.42
C PRO A 29 41.96 -47.60 -25.47
N PRO A 30 42.60 -46.96 -26.46
CA PRO A 30 43.99 -46.53 -26.33
C PRO A 30 44.07 -45.22 -25.55
N THR A 31 44.96 -45.24 -24.56
CA THR A 31 45.32 -44.16 -23.64
C THR A 31 46.12 -43.07 -24.38
N SER A 32 45.73 -41.80 -24.19
CA SER A 32 46.58 -40.63 -24.42
C SER A 32 46.16 -39.53 -23.45
N THR A 33 46.89 -39.51 -22.34
CA THR A 33 46.96 -38.54 -21.24
C THR A 33 46.59 -37.08 -21.55
N ALA A 34 45.52 -36.61 -20.90
CA ALA A 34 45.34 -35.25 -20.43
C ALA A 34 44.74 -35.33 -19.01
N ASP A 35 45.25 -34.51 -18.09
CA ASP A 35 45.02 -34.53 -16.64
C ASP A 35 43.52 -34.54 -16.25
N PRO A 36 43.05 -35.51 -15.42
CA PRO A 36 41.73 -35.48 -14.83
C PRO A 36 41.83 -34.95 -13.39
N ASP A 37 42.06 -33.65 -13.22
CA ASP A 37 41.98 -33.02 -11.90
C ASP A 37 41.59 -31.53 -12.02
N THR A 38 40.55 -31.24 -12.80
CA THR A 38 39.71 -30.04 -12.67
C THR A 38 38.34 -30.34 -13.29
N ALA A 39 37.57 -31.21 -12.66
CA ALA A 39 36.12 -31.07 -12.71
C ALA A 39 35.77 -29.88 -11.79
N PRO A 40 34.87 -28.96 -12.18
CA PRO A 40 34.28 -28.06 -11.20
C PRO A 40 33.53 -28.97 -10.22
N THR A 41 34.09 -29.11 -9.03
CA THR A 41 33.36 -29.65 -7.89
C THR A 41 32.10 -28.82 -7.77
N ALA A 42 30.94 -29.47 -7.88
CA ALA A 42 29.67 -28.93 -7.42
C ALA A 42 29.92 -28.34 -6.04
N THR A 43 29.91 -27.01 -5.97
CA THR A 43 30.11 -26.26 -4.73
C THR A 43 29.02 -26.70 -3.77
N SER A 44 29.44 -27.26 -2.64
CA SER A 44 28.56 -27.48 -1.50
C SER A 44 27.98 -26.13 -1.09
N VAL A 45 26.67 -25.96 -1.27
CA VAL A 45 25.92 -24.78 -0.85
C VAL A 45 26.07 -24.63 0.67
N ASP A 46 26.46 -23.43 1.10
CA ASP A 46 26.60 -23.07 2.51
C ASP A 46 25.20 -22.99 3.17
N PRO A 47 24.93 -23.77 4.23
CA PRO A 47 23.62 -23.78 4.92
C PRO A 47 23.25 -22.45 5.63
N THR A 48 24.08 -21.40 5.57
CA THR A 48 23.77 -20.06 6.10
C THR A 48 23.20 -19.08 5.07
N THR A 49 22.96 -19.49 3.83
CA THR A 49 22.40 -18.61 2.79
C THR A 49 20.94 -18.98 2.50
N PRO A 50 19.94 -18.34 3.12
CA PRO A 50 18.65 -18.19 2.45
C PRO A 50 18.92 -17.34 1.21
N LEU A 51 18.82 -17.97 0.04
CA LEU A 51 18.81 -17.28 -1.24
C LEU A 51 17.58 -16.38 -1.27
N ASP A 52 17.73 -15.13 -0.82
CA ASP A 52 16.67 -14.13 -0.91
C ASP A 52 16.43 -13.69 -2.36
N ARG A 53 17.30 -14.13 -3.27
CA ARG A 53 17.26 -13.84 -4.68
C ARG A 53 17.20 -15.14 -5.48
N PRO A 54 16.55 -15.14 -6.64
CA PRO A 54 16.61 -16.26 -7.57
C PRO A 54 18.04 -16.52 -8.02
N GLU A 55 18.34 -17.80 -8.28
CA GLU A 55 19.56 -18.22 -8.95
C GLU A 55 19.25 -18.21 -10.43
N VAL A 56 20.12 -17.60 -11.24
CA VAL A 56 19.96 -17.65 -12.70
C VAL A 56 19.99 -19.10 -13.17
N GLY A 57 20.85 -19.95 -12.60
CA GLY A 57 20.97 -21.36 -12.99
C GLY A 57 21.83 -21.56 -14.26
N PRO A 58 21.75 -22.73 -14.91
CA PRO A 58 22.47 -23.00 -16.15
C PRO A 58 22.03 -22.06 -17.28
N GLY A 59 22.97 -21.44 -17.99
CA GLY A 59 22.68 -20.43 -19.00
C GLY A 59 23.88 -20.13 -19.89
N THR A 60 23.79 -19.07 -20.67
CA THR A 60 24.88 -18.56 -21.52
C THR A 60 25.59 -17.36 -20.85
N SER A 61 26.71 -16.92 -21.43
CA SER A 61 27.50 -15.76 -20.94
C SER A 61 28.17 -15.01 -22.10
N PHE A 62 27.38 -14.59 -23.09
CA PHE A 62 27.81 -13.84 -24.26
C PHE A 62 27.94 -12.34 -23.99
N VAL A 63 27.13 -11.79 -23.09
CA VAL A 63 27.09 -10.38 -22.70
C VAL A 63 27.70 -10.20 -21.31
N ASP A 64 28.52 -9.16 -21.14
CA ASP A 64 29.06 -8.81 -19.82
C ASP A 64 28.00 -8.08 -18.99
N VAL A 65 27.27 -8.86 -18.18
CA VAL A 65 26.22 -8.35 -17.30
C VAL A 65 26.73 -7.30 -16.32
N ARG A 66 27.98 -7.41 -15.85
CA ARG A 66 28.55 -6.44 -14.90
C ARG A 66 28.82 -5.10 -15.57
N GLU A 67 29.17 -5.10 -16.85
CA GLU A 67 29.32 -3.87 -17.65
C GLU A 67 27.98 -3.18 -17.86
N LYS A 68 26.92 -3.93 -18.18
CA LYS A 68 25.57 -3.37 -18.41
C LYS A 68 24.94 -2.76 -17.15
N LEU A 69 25.32 -3.25 -15.97
CA LEU A 69 24.78 -2.81 -14.68
C LEU A 69 25.69 -1.81 -13.94
N ASP A 70 26.74 -1.30 -14.60
CA ASP A 70 27.62 -0.28 -13.99
C ASP A 70 26.80 1.00 -13.69
N GLY A 71 27.02 1.58 -12.50
CA GLY A 71 26.27 2.76 -12.04
C GLY A 71 24.91 2.49 -11.41
N TYR A 72 24.32 1.28 -11.52
CA TYR A 72 23.05 0.95 -10.87
C TYR A 72 23.24 0.58 -9.39
N ALA A 73 22.34 1.05 -8.54
CA ALA A 73 22.34 0.72 -7.12
C ALA A 73 21.87 -0.71 -6.85
N ASP A 74 22.61 -1.47 -6.04
CA ASP A 74 22.38 -2.90 -5.82
C ASP A 74 22.33 -3.72 -7.14
N PRO A 75 23.46 -3.79 -7.88
CA PRO A 75 23.55 -4.45 -9.19
C PRO A 75 23.27 -5.97 -9.11
N ASP A 76 23.47 -6.57 -7.94
CA ASP A 76 23.24 -8.00 -7.73
C ASP A 76 21.73 -8.35 -7.72
N TRP A 77 20.82 -7.42 -7.42
CA TRP A 77 19.38 -7.63 -7.61
C TRP A 77 19.02 -7.72 -9.10
N TYR A 78 19.55 -6.81 -9.92
CA TYR A 78 19.30 -6.81 -11.37
C TYR A 78 19.88 -8.06 -12.01
N ALA A 79 21.13 -8.42 -11.68
CA ALA A 79 21.77 -9.63 -12.22
C ALA A 79 21.00 -10.94 -11.88
N ALA A 80 20.25 -10.96 -10.78
CA ALA A 80 19.42 -12.11 -10.41
C ALA A 80 18.07 -12.13 -11.14
N ASN A 81 17.48 -10.96 -11.39
CA ASN A 81 16.08 -10.84 -11.81
C ASN A 81 15.89 -10.49 -13.28
N VAL A 82 16.71 -9.61 -13.82
CA VAL A 82 16.47 -8.92 -15.08
C VAL A 82 17.12 -9.67 -16.24
N PRO A 83 16.39 -9.93 -17.34
CA PRO A 83 16.98 -10.42 -18.58
C PRO A 83 17.99 -9.42 -19.14
N VAL A 84 19.10 -9.93 -19.67
CA VAL A 84 20.18 -9.07 -20.18
C VAL A 84 19.99 -8.88 -21.67
N VAL A 85 19.98 -7.62 -22.12
CA VAL A 85 19.93 -7.30 -23.56
C VAL A 85 21.20 -6.61 -24.03
N ASP A 86 21.54 -6.86 -25.29
CA ASP A 86 22.61 -6.16 -26.01
C ASP A 86 22.03 -5.71 -27.36
N LEU A 87 21.81 -4.41 -27.51
CA LEU A 87 21.19 -3.81 -28.70
C LEU A 87 22.18 -2.88 -29.44
N PRO A 88 22.13 -2.79 -30.77
CA PRO A 88 22.97 -1.88 -31.54
C PRO A 88 22.51 -0.42 -31.42
N ASP A 89 21.26 -0.19 -31.02
CA ASP A 89 20.74 1.12 -30.64
C ASP A 89 21.02 1.38 -29.15
N ALA A 90 21.93 2.31 -28.87
CA ALA A 90 22.36 2.63 -27.52
C ALA A 90 21.30 3.40 -26.72
N ASP A 91 20.43 4.18 -27.37
CA ASP A 91 19.38 4.93 -26.68
C ASP A 91 18.27 3.96 -26.26
N ALA A 92 17.88 3.05 -27.15
CA ALA A 92 16.90 2.01 -26.84
C ALA A 92 17.39 1.08 -25.70
N GLU A 93 18.68 0.73 -25.70
CA GLU A 93 19.32 -0.05 -24.64
C GLU A 93 19.37 0.72 -23.31
N ALA A 94 19.74 2.00 -23.33
CA ALA A 94 19.79 2.83 -22.12
C ALA A 94 18.41 2.94 -21.46
N VAL A 95 17.36 3.15 -22.26
CA VAL A 95 15.98 3.16 -21.76
C VAL A 95 15.58 1.78 -21.21
N TYR A 96 16.01 0.67 -21.81
CA TYR A 96 15.70 -0.67 -21.29
C TYR A 96 16.17 -0.88 -19.85
N TYR A 97 17.45 -0.59 -19.56
CA TYR A 97 17.98 -0.76 -18.20
C TYR A 97 17.45 0.31 -17.24
N TYR A 98 17.22 1.54 -17.71
CA TYR A 98 16.54 2.58 -16.93
C TYR A 98 15.13 2.14 -16.49
N ARG A 99 14.34 1.56 -17.39
CA ARG A 99 12.98 1.12 -17.11
C ARG A 99 12.92 -0.02 -16.09
N TRP A 100 13.95 -0.87 -16.03
CA TRP A 100 14.11 -1.83 -14.94
C TRP A 100 14.44 -1.19 -13.59
N ARG A 101 15.18 -0.08 -13.57
CA ARG A 101 15.39 0.70 -12.35
C ARG A 101 14.08 1.31 -11.86
N VAL A 102 13.34 1.95 -12.77
CA VAL A 102 12.00 2.48 -12.48
C VAL A 102 11.14 1.38 -11.83
N LEU A 103 10.99 0.23 -12.48
CA LEU A 103 10.19 -0.87 -11.92
C LEU A 103 10.65 -1.28 -10.50
N LYS A 104 11.97 -1.37 -10.26
CA LYS A 104 12.52 -1.71 -8.95
C LYS A 104 12.20 -0.65 -7.89
N GLU A 105 12.23 0.63 -8.23
CA GLU A 105 11.89 1.73 -7.31
C GLU A 105 10.42 1.67 -6.89
N HIS A 106 9.55 1.13 -7.73
CA HIS A 106 8.14 0.94 -7.43
C HIS A 106 7.81 -0.34 -6.66
N LEU A 107 8.78 -1.24 -6.44
CA LEU A 107 8.59 -2.39 -5.57
C LEU A 107 8.51 -1.95 -4.12
N ARG A 108 7.32 -2.12 -3.54
CA ARG A 108 7.05 -1.76 -2.15
C ARG A 108 6.58 -2.98 -1.37
N TYR A 109 7.33 -3.38 -0.35
CA TYR A 109 6.83 -4.37 0.60
C TYR A 109 5.82 -3.71 1.54
N THR A 110 4.65 -4.30 1.70
CA THR A 110 3.56 -3.71 2.47
C THR A 110 3.55 -4.21 3.90
N GLU A 111 3.02 -5.39 4.14
CA GLU A 111 2.95 -6.04 5.45
C GLU A 111 2.93 -7.57 5.27
N PRO A 112 3.25 -8.34 6.32
CA PRO A 112 3.03 -9.77 6.32
C PRO A 112 1.58 -10.13 5.96
N GLY A 113 1.41 -11.00 4.97
CA GLY A 113 0.10 -11.44 4.47
C GLY A 113 -0.32 -10.76 3.18
N THR A 114 -0.01 -9.47 3.00
CA THR A 114 -0.25 -8.73 1.75
C THR A 114 0.96 -8.78 0.81
N GLY A 115 2.18 -8.70 1.35
CA GLY A 115 3.41 -8.86 0.56
C GLY A 115 3.78 -7.65 -0.28
N TRP A 116 4.29 -7.88 -1.49
CA TRP A 116 4.73 -6.83 -2.41
C TRP A 116 3.60 -6.21 -3.23
N VAL A 117 3.70 -4.91 -3.49
CA VAL A 117 2.92 -4.20 -4.52
C VAL A 117 3.84 -3.39 -5.42
N LEU A 118 3.34 -3.03 -6.61
CA LEU A 118 3.92 -1.99 -7.45
C LEU A 118 3.11 -0.70 -7.26
N THR A 119 3.79 0.41 -6.95
CA THR A 119 3.15 1.73 -6.99
C THR A 119 3.18 2.31 -8.40
N GLU A 120 2.34 3.31 -8.66
CA GLU A 120 2.32 4.04 -9.94
C GLU A 120 3.17 5.31 -9.88
N PHE A 121 2.98 6.10 -8.82
CA PHE A 121 3.87 7.19 -8.41
C PHE A 121 4.82 6.69 -7.32
N LEU A 122 6.04 7.23 -7.25
CA LEU A 122 6.98 6.90 -6.18
C LEU A 122 6.36 7.23 -4.81
N ASP A 123 5.91 8.47 -4.61
CA ASP A 123 5.11 8.86 -3.46
C ASP A 123 3.77 9.45 -3.91
N CYS A 124 2.69 8.87 -3.39
CA CYS A 124 1.38 8.99 -4.00
C CYS A 124 0.45 9.97 -3.27
N CYS A 125 -0.59 10.32 -4.00
CA CYS A 125 -1.68 11.26 -3.73
C CYS A 125 -2.91 10.56 -3.12
N GLY A 126 -3.84 11.38 -2.61
CA GLY A 126 -4.96 10.96 -1.77
C GLY A 126 -6.02 10.08 -2.44
N TYR A 127 -5.81 9.62 -3.68
CA TYR A 127 -6.72 8.76 -4.46
C TYR A 127 -6.20 7.36 -4.75
N ALA A 128 -5.09 6.97 -4.14
CA ALA A 128 -4.61 5.60 -4.21
C ALA A 128 -5.35 4.66 -3.25
N ALA A 129 -5.38 3.40 -3.64
CA ALA A 129 -5.77 2.29 -2.80
C ALA A 129 -4.80 2.15 -1.60
N PRO A 130 -5.10 1.29 -0.62
CA PRO A 130 -4.18 0.98 0.48
C PRO A 130 -2.75 0.73 -0.02
N TYR A 131 -1.75 1.15 0.76
CA TYR A 131 -0.33 1.02 0.40
C TYR A 131 0.13 1.81 -0.84
N GLN A 132 -0.65 2.79 -1.30
CA GLN A 132 -0.36 3.65 -2.46
C GLN A 132 -0.37 2.92 -3.81
N ALA A 133 -1.07 1.80 -3.91
CA ALA A 133 -1.30 1.13 -5.18
C ALA A 133 -2.40 1.86 -5.98
N ILE A 134 -2.27 1.91 -7.31
CA ILE A 134 -3.28 2.45 -8.24
C ILE A 134 -3.46 1.42 -9.36
N ASN A 135 -4.70 1.06 -9.69
CA ASN A 135 -4.97 0.01 -10.67
C ASN A 135 -4.92 0.49 -12.14
N ALA A 136 -4.90 1.81 -12.39
CA ALA A 136 -4.91 2.39 -13.75
C ALA A 136 -3.84 1.76 -14.66
N ALA A 137 -2.59 1.66 -14.17
CA ALA A 137 -1.50 1.00 -14.89
C ALA A 137 -1.19 -0.43 -14.43
N ALA A 138 -2.03 -1.09 -13.63
CA ALA A 138 -1.74 -2.44 -13.15
C ALA A 138 -1.53 -3.45 -14.31
N GLY A 139 -2.28 -3.33 -15.40
CA GLY A 139 -2.06 -4.14 -16.60
C GLY A 139 -0.70 -3.90 -17.25
N HIS A 140 -0.24 -2.64 -17.29
CA HIS A 140 1.10 -2.30 -17.79
C HIS A 140 2.21 -2.85 -16.89
N GLN A 141 2.03 -2.72 -15.58
CA GLN A 141 3.00 -3.15 -14.58
C GLN A 141 3.18 -4.67 -14.56
N LEU A 142 2.08 -5.43 -14.69
CA LEU A 142 2.13 -6.88 -14.84
C LEU A 142 2.83 -7.29 -16.14
N ALA A 143 2.54 -6.63 -17.27
CA ALA A 143 3.20 -6.88 -18.54
C ALA A 143 4.70 -6.55 -18.50
N GLU A 144 5.09 -5.46 -17.86
CA GLU A 144 6.49 -5.05 -17.71
C GLU A 144 7.26 -6.03 -16.79
N GLY A 145 6.66 -6.39 -15.65
CA GLY A 145 7.30 -7.18 -14.61
C GLY A 145 7.26 -8.69 -14.83
N ARG A 146 6.45 -9.24 -15.75
CA ARG A 146 6.34 -10.70 -15.97
C ARG A 146 7.67 -11.37 -16.34
N TRP A 147 8.64 -10.59 -16.81
CA TRP A 147 9.98 -11.02 -17.16
C TRP A 147 10.97 -11.07 -15.98
N LEU A 148 10.57 -10.63 -14.78
CA LEU A 148 11.35 -10.81 -13.56
C LEU A 148 11.49 -12.31 -13.26
N ARG A 149 12.68 -12.74 -12.84
CA ARG A 149 12.89 -14.14 -12.40
C ARG A 149 12.22 -14.44 -11.06
N ASP A 150 12.25 -13.51 -10.12
CA ASP A 150 11.57 -13.65 -8.83
C ASP A 150 10.07 -13.40 -8.95
N GLN A 151 9.30 -14.48 -8.92
CA GLN A 151 7.85 -14.43 -9.11
C GLN A 151 7.09 -13.89 -7.89
N ARG A 152 7.72 -13.81 -6.71
CA ARG A 152 7.03 -13.40 -5.48
C ARG A 152 6.47 -11.97 -5.57
N TYR A 153 7.17 -11.08 -6.29
CA TYR A 153 6.74 -9.68 -6.46
C TYR A 153 5.37 -9.57 -7.11
N LEU A 154 5.17 -10.29 -8.22
CA LEU A 154 3.93 -10.22 -8.98
C LEU A 154 2.88 -11.23 -8.49
N ASP A 155 3.29 -12.35 -7.87
CA ASP A 155 2.34 -13.23 -7.18
C ASP A 155 1.60 -12.46 -6.08
N ASP A 156 2.33 -11.73 -5.23
CA ASP A 156 1.73 -10.89 -4.18
C ASP A 156 0.90 -9.72 -4.78
N TYR A 157 1.35 -9.13 -5.89
CA TYR A 157 0.64 -8.02 -6.54
C TYR A 157 -0.69 -8.45 -7.21
N GLU A 158 -0.74 -9.66 -7.77
CA GLU A 158 -1.99 -10.25 -8.25
C GLU A 158 -2.91 -10.62 -7.10
N ASP A 159 -2.37 -11.26 -6.05
CA ASP A 159 -3.12 -11.61 -4.84
C ASP A 159 -3.71 -10.32 -4.20
N TYR A 160 -2.97 -9.21 -4.21
CA TYR A 160 -3.41 -7.89 -3.75
C TYR A 160 -4.67 -7.38 -4.46
N TRP A 161 -4.71 -7.43 -5.80
CA TRP A 161 -5.83 -6.93 -6.59
C TRP A 161 -7.02 -7.89 -6.61
N LEU A 162 -6.78 -9.21 -6.65
CA LEU A 162 -7.84 -10.21 -6.75
C LEU A 162 -8.46 -10.58 -5.41
N THR A 163 -7.66 -10.61 -4.34
CA THR A 163 -8.07 -11.17 -3.04
C THR A 163 -7.57 -10.39 -1.84
N GLY A 164 -6.90 -9.26 -2.06
CA GLY A 164 -6.23 -8.50 -1.02
C GLY A 164 -6.90 -7.15 -0.75
N PRO A 165 -6.14 -6.18 -0.24
CA PRO A 165 -6.64 -4.83 0.03
C PRO A 165 -7.17 -4.07 -1.21
N GLY A 166 -6.85 -4.53 -2.42
CA GLY A 166 -7.47 -4.01 -3.66
C GLY A 166 -8.99 -4.27 -3.73
N GLN A 167 -9.51 -5.23 -2.97
CA GLN A 167 -10.94 -5.57 -2.93
C GLN A 167 -11.70 -4.83 -1.82
N ILE A 168 -11.11 -3.80 -1.19
CA ILE A 168 -11.77 -3.04 -0.11
C ILE A 168 -12.78 -2.04 -0.69
N GLU A 169 -13.95 -1.93 -0.05
CA GLU A 169 -15.01 -0.98 -0.42
C GLU A 169 -15.23 0.10 0.67
N PRO A 170 -15.75 1.29 0.30
CA PRO A 170 -15.90 1.79 -1.06
C PRO A 170 -14.55 2.33 -1.59
N ALA A 171 -14.35 2.25 -2.91
CA ALA A 171 -13.30 3.00 -3.60
C ALA A 171 -13.69 4.47 -3.77
N GLN A 172 -12.80 5.28 -4.37
CA GLN A 172 -13.13 6.68 -4.67
C GLN A 172 -14.07 6.84 -5.85
N ASN A 173 -13.98 5.93 -6.83
CA ASN A 173 -14.97 5.87 -7.88
C ASN A 173 -16.30 5.38 -7.27
N PRO A 174 -17.37 6.20 -7.24
CA PRO A 174 -18.63 5.81 -6.63
C PRO A 174 -19.37 4.72 -7.42
N GLU A 175 -18.97 4.46 -8.67
CA GLU A 175 -19.56 3.42 -9.53
C GLU A 175 -18.76 2.11 -9.48
N ALA A 176 -17.57 2.11 -8.88
CA ALA A 176 -16.72 0.92 -8.78
C ALA A 176 -17.20 0.00 -7.64
N ALA A 177 -17.05 -1.31 -7.86
CA ALA A 177 -17.27 -2.30 -6.81
C ALA A 177 -16.26 -2.11 -5.66
N ASP A 178 -14.98 -1.95 -5.99
CA ASP A 178 -13.86 -1.87 -5.05
C ASP A 178 -12.68 -1.07 -5.64
N TRP A 179 -11.52 -1.04 -4.95
CA TRP A 179 -10.32 -0.37 -5.45
C TRP A 179 -9.72 -1.01 -6.71
N ALA A 180 -9.94 -2.32 -6.94
CA ALA A 180 -9.52 -3.03 -8.14
C ALA A 180 -10.38 -2.67 -9.35
N HIS A 181 -11.56 -2.08 -9.15
CA HIS A 181 -12.45 -1.60 -10.21
C HIS A 181 -12.50 -0.07 -10.31
N GLN A 182 -11.61 0.65 -9.61
CA GLN A 182 -11.57 2.11 -9.65
C GLN A 182 -11.29 2.64 -11.07
N TYR A 183 -10.18 2.21 -11.66
CA TYR A 183 -9.82 2.49 -13.05
C TYR A 183 -9.98 1.27 -13.96
N SER A 184 -10.20 1.48 -15.25
CA SER A 184 -10.26 0.41 -16.25
C SER A 184 -8.86 -0.14 -16.60
N PHE A 185 -8.68 -1.47 -16.53
CA PHE A 185 -7.47 -2.17 -17.01
C PHE A 185 -7.77 -3.64 -17.38
N TRP A 186 -6.85 -4.31 -18.08
CA TRP A 186 -7.00 -5.68 -18.60
C TRP A 186 -6.41 -6.75 -17.66
N ALA A 187 -6.99 -6.89 -16.46
CA ALA A 187 -6.39 -7.70 -15.39
C ALA A 187 -6.18 -9.16 -15.79
N VAL A 188 -7.23 -9.81 -16.28
CA VAL A 188 -7.22 -11.26 -16.55
C VAL A 188 -6.25 -11.58 -17.68
N THR A 189 -6.25 -10.75 -18.73
CA THR A 189 -5.32 -10.87 -19.85
C THR A 189 -3.87 -10.75 -19.36
N ALA A 190 -3.55 -9.76 -18.53
CA ALA A 190 -2.19 -9.57 -18.02
C ALA A 190 -1.70 -10.76 -17.16
N ILE A 191 -2.59 -11.33 -16.34
CA ILE A 191 -2.29 -12.49 -15.48
C ILE A 191 -2.07 -13.75 -16.31
N VAL A 192 -2.91 -14.00 -17.32
CA VAL A 192 -2.74 -15.14 -18.25
C VAL A 192 -1.44 -15.01 -19.05
N GLU A 193 -1.16 -13.82 -19.57
CA GLU A 193 0.07 -13.54 -20.33
C GLU A 193 1.33 -13.64 -19.48
N ARG A 194 1.26 -13.32 -18.19
CA ARG A 194 2.34 -13.62 -17.23
C ARG A 194 2.47 -15.12 -16.98
N ALA A 195 1.37 -15.85 -16.81
CA ALA A 195 1.41 -17.29 -16.61
C ALA A 195 2.05 -18.03 -17.80
N LYS A 196 1.85 -17.54 -19.03
CA LYS A 196 2.54 -18.02 -20.24
C LYS A 196 4.05 -17.77 -20.23
N VAL A 197 4.55 -16.74 -19.56
CA VAL A 197 6.00 -16.53 -19.38
C VAL A 197 6.56 -17.43 -18.27
N THR A 198 5.86 -17.50 -17.14
CA THR A 198 6.35 -18.19 -15.94
C THR A 198 6.19 -19.71 -16.01
N GLY A 199 5.25 -20.21 -16.82
CA GLY A 199 4.84 -21.61 -16.86
C GLY A 199 4.00 -22.03 -15.64
N ASN A 200 3.59 -21.11 -14.76
CA ASN A 200 2.85 -21.44 -13.53
C ASN A 200 1.34 -21.58 -13.78
N LEU A 201 0.98 -22.50 -14.67
CA LEU A 201 -0.41 -22.73 -15.08
C LEU A 201 -1.27 -23.32 -13.96
N ASP A 202 -0.67 -24.03 -12.99
CA ASP A 202 -1.42 -24.56 -11.85
C ASP A 202 -1.92 -23.45 -10.92
N ARG A 203 -1.10 -22.42 -10.67
CA ARG A 203 -1.58 -21.22 -9.96
C ARG A 203 -2.66 -20.51 -10.76
N LEU A 204 -2.48 -20.34 -12.08
CA LEU A 204 -3.49 -19.71 -12.93
C LEU A 204 -4.85 -20.42 -12.85
N ARG A 205 -4.87 -21.76 -12.95
CA ARG A 205 -6.10 -22.56 -12.78
C ARG A 205 -6.73 -22.34 -11.41
N SER A 206 -5.93 -22.28 -10.35
CA SER A 206 -6.46 -22.05 -9.00
C SER A 206 -7.12 -20.70 -8.79
N LEU A 207 -6.75 -19.70 -9.60
CA LEU A 207 -7.31 -18.36 -9.56
C LEU A 207 -8.56 -18.20 -10.44
N GLN A 208 -8.99 -19.24 -11.16
CA GLN A 208 -10.14 -19.12 -12.07
C GLN A 208 -11.38 -18.50 -11.40
N PRO A 209 -11.80 -18.89 -10.18
CA PRO A 209 -12.97 -18.29 -9.53
C PRO A 209 -12.81 -16.78 -9.24
N GLU A 210 -11.62 -16.34 -8.85
CA GLU A 210 -11.30 -14.94 -8.63
C GLU A 210 -11.30 -14.15 -9.94
N LEU A 211 -10.77 -14.74 -11.02
CA LEU A 211 -10.79 -14.12 -12.35
C LEU A 211 -12.21 -14.00 -12.92
N GLU A 212 -13.06 -15.02 -12.68
CA GLU A 212 -14.50 -14.94 -13.00
C GLU A 212 -15.16 -13.81 -12.21
N THR A 213 -14.92 -13.74 -10.90
CA THR A 213 -15.48 -12.69 -10.03
C THR A 213 -15.05 -11.30 -10.51
N PHE A 214 -13.76 -11.12 -10.83
CA PHE A 214 -13.24 -9.87 -11.36
C PHE A 214 -13.96 -9.41 -12.63
N VAL A 215 -14.23 -10.31 -13.59
CA VAL A 215 -14.98 -9.94 -14.81
C VAL A 215 -16.44 -9.59 -14.49
N GLU A 216 -17.05 -10.29 -13.54
CA GLU A 216 -18.44 -10.05 -13.12
C GLU A 216 -18.63 -8.75 -12.34
N ASP A 217 -17.64 -8.31 -11.58
CA ASP A 217 -17.73 -7.09 -10.76
C ASP A 217 -17.77 -5.79 -11.62
N TRP A 218 -17.42 -5.87 -12.91
CA TRP A 218 -17.70 -4.82 -13.89
C TRP A 218 -19.19 -4.71 -14.29
N ALA A 219 -20.09 -5.55 -13.77
CA ALA A 219 -21.51 -5.55 -14.14
C ALA A 219 -22.23 -4.22 -13.86
N ASN A 220 -21.77 -3.43 -12.87
CA ASN A 220 -22.34 -2.10 -12.60
C ASN A 220 -22.12 -1.10 -13.75
N GLN A 221 -21.13 -1.37 -14.59
CA GLN A 221 -20.76 -0.55 -15.75
C GLN A 221 -21.20 -1.18 -17.07
N PHE A 222 -22.03 -2.21 -17.06
CA PHE A 222 -22.54 -2.88 -18.26
C PHE A 222 -23.94 -2.41 -18.65
N ASP A 223 -24.10 -1.95 -19.89
CA ASP A 223 -25.40 -1.67 -20.48
C ASP A 223 -25.90 -2.91 -21.24
N ALA A 224 -26.94 -3.56 -20.70
CA ALA A 224 -27.48 -4.79 -21.27
C ALA A 224 -28.30 -4.60 -22.55
N ASP A 225 -28.79 -3.38 -22.84
CA ASP A 225 -29.57 -3.10 -24.05
C ASP A 225 -28.64 -2.90 -25.26
N LEU A 226 -27.47 -2.29 -25.04
CA LEU A 226 -26.45 -2.11 -26.08
C LEU A 226 -25.43 -3.25 -26.13
N GLY A 227 -25.22 -3.96 -25.01
CA GLY A 227 -24.18 -4.97 -24.87
C GLY A 227 -22.77 -4.36 -24.76
N LEU A 228 -22.65 -3.15 -24.19
CA LEU A 228 -21.40 -2.42 -24.04
C LEU A 228 -21.14 -2.05 -22.59
N TYR A 229 -19.86 -1.95 -22.24
CA TYR A 229 -19.40 -1.37 -20.99
C TYR A 229 -19.15 0.13 -21.16
N TRP A 230 -19.48 0.90 -20.13
CA TRP A 230 -19.21 2.33 -20.06
C TRP A 230 -18.20 2.67 -18.97
N GLN A 231 -17.47 3.75 -19.16
CA GLN A 231 -16.60 4.36 -18.14
C GLN A 231 -16.55 5.87 -18.33
N THR A 232 -16.25 6.64 -17.29
CA THR A 232 -15.92 8.06 -17.47
C THR A 232 -14.49 8.22 -18.00
N PRO A 233 -14.19 9.26 -18.79
CA PRO A 233 -12.81 9.56 -19.17
C PRO A 233 -11.82 9.58 -17.97
N GLU A 234 -12.20 10.15 -16.83
CA GLU A 234 -11.36 10.14 -15.61
C GLU A 234 -11.03 8.73 -15.12
N TYR A 235 -12.02 7.85 -14.97
CA TYR A 235 -11.81 6.49 -14.48
C TYR A 235 -11.34 5.50 -15.57
N ASP A 236 -11.19 5.97 -16.81
CA ASP A 236 -10.38 5.29 -17.84
C ASP A 236 -8.94 5.83 -17.87
N ALA A 237 -8.56 6.63 -16.86
CA ALA A 237 -7.29 7.34 -16.73
C ALA A 237 -6.99 8.30 -17.89
N LYS A 238 -8.04 8.95 -18.44
CA LYS A 238 -8.01 9.80 -19.65
C LYS A 238 -8.84 11.09 -19.50
N GLU A 239 -8.75 11.72 -18.34
CA GLU A 239 -9.48 12.95 -17.97
C GLU A 239 -9.20 14.14 -18.91
N SER A 240 -10.15 15.08 -18.99
CA SER A 240 -10.02 16.27 -19.85
C SER A 240 -9.64 15.93 -21.30
N SER A 241 -10.24 14.89 -21.86
CA SER A 241 -10.16 14.56 -23.28
C SER A 241 -11.33 15.20 -24.05
N PRO A 242 -11.34 15.20 -25.40
CA PRO A 242 -12.49 15.66 -26.17
C PRO A 242 -13.82 14.98 -25.77
N ALA A 243 -13.77 13.73 -25.27
CA ALA A 243 -14.92 13.06 -24.70
C ALA A 243 -15.46 13.74 -23.42
N SER A 244 -14.61 14.34 -22.59
CA SER A 244 -15.04 15.15 -21.44
C SER A 244 -15.65 16.48 -21.89
N TYR A 245 -15.07 17.11 -22.91
CA TYR A 245 -15.39 18.47 -23.35
C TYR A 245 -16.75 18.66 -24.03
N VAL A 246 -17.38 17.58 -24.47
CA VAL A 246 -18.75 17.62 -25.01
C VAL A 246 -19.82 17.49 -23.93
N THR A 247 -19.40 17.45 -22.65
CA THR A 247 -20.27 17.31 -21.48
C THR A 247 -20.25 18.58 -20.61
N ASP A 248 -20.99 18.58 -19.50
CA ASP A 248 -20.92 19.60 -18.46
C ASP A 248 -19.79 19.37 -17.43
N ARG A 249 -19.00 18.30 -17.59
CA ARG A 249 -17.90 17.90 -16.72
C ARG A 249 -16.58 17.86 -17.51
N ASP A 250 -15.95 19.02 -17.68
CA ASP A 250 -14.73 19.18 -18.50
C ASP A 250 -13.52 18.34 -18.03
N TYR A 251 -13.50 17.92 -16.76
CA TYR A 251 -12.47 17.02 -16.21
C TYR A 251 -12.90 15.55 -16.33
N ALA A 252 -13.87 15.16 -15.50
CA ALA A 252 -14.34 13.79 -15.34
C ALA A 252 -14.94 13.19 -16.62
N GLY A 253 -15.63 14.02 -17.41
CA GLY A 253 -16.59 13.57 -18.42
C GLY A 253 -17.83 12.92 -17.81
N ARG A 254 -18.60 12.24 -18.67
CA ARG A 254 -19.79 11.45 -18.29
C ARG A 254 -19.57 9.98 -18.67
N HIS A 255 -20.50 9.11 -18.23
CA HIS A 255 -20.51 7.70 -18.62
C HIS A 255 -20.44 7.58 -20.14
N THR A 256 -19.36 7.00 -20.65
CA THR A 256 -19.03 6.96 -22.08
C THR A 256 -18.78 5.52 -22.46
N PHE A 257 -19.41 5.04 -23.53
CA PHE A 257 -19.03 3.76 -24.14
C PHE A 257 -17.74 3.98 -24.93
N ARG A 258 -16.62 3.51 -24.39
CA ARG A 258 -15.26 3.76 -24.91
C ARG A 258 -14.67 2.51 -25.55
N PRO A 259 -13.91 2.62 -26.66
CA PRO A 259 -13.21 1.48 -27.23
C PRO A 259 -12.23 0.79 -26.26
N SER A 260 -11.67 1.54 -25.29
CA SER A 260 -10.72 1.04 -24.26
C SER A 260 -11.31 -0.05 -23.37
N ILE A 261 -12.19 0.29 -22.41
CA ILE A 261 -12.78 -0.66 -21.45
C ILE A 261 -13.43 -1.86 -22.15
N ASN A 262 -14.07 -1.66 -23.30
CA ASN A 262 -14.67 -2.74 -24.07
C ASN A 262 -13.62 -3.67 -24.70
N ALA A 263 -12.48 -3.15 -25.17
CA ALA A 263 -11.37 -3.97 -25.65
C ALA A 263 -10.65 -4.70 -24.50
N TYR A 264 -10.49 -4.06 -23.33
CA TYR A 264 -9.92 -4.69 -22.14
C TYR A 264 -10.77 -5.89 -21.70
N LEU A 265 -12.08 -5.72 -21.56
CA LEU A 265 -12.98 -6.79 -21.15
C LEU A 265 -13.18 -7.85 -22.24
N TYR A 266 -13.09 -7.49 -23.52
CA TYR A 266 -13.01 -8.48 -24.60
C TYR A 266 -11.79 -9.40 -24.44
N GLY A 267 -10.61 -8.81 -24.20
CA GLY A 267 -9.38 -9.56 -23.91
C GLY A 267 -9.54 -10.45 -22.69
N ASP A 268 -10.04 -9.89 -21.59
CA ASP A 268 -10.18 -10.60 -20.32
C ASP A 268 -11.15 -11.79 -20.42
N MET A 269 -12.26 -11.66 -21.16
CA MET A 269 -13.17 -12.77 -21.43
C MET A 269 -12.51 -13.87 -22.28
N LEU A 270 -11.70 -13.52 -23.27
CA LEU A 270 -10.96 -14.53 -24.05
C LEU A 270 -9.87 -15.22 -23.23
N ALA A 271 -9.15 -14.47 -22.41
CA ALA A 271 -8.15 -14.98 -21.49
C ALA A 271 -8.79 -15.93 -20.47
N LEU A 272 -9.93 -15.57 -19.90
CA LEU A 272 -10.68 -16.42 -18.98
C LEU A 272 -11.20 -17.71 -19.66
N ALA A 273 -11.63 -17.62 -20.92
CA ALA A 273 -11.99 -18.80 -21.69
C ALA A 273 -10.78 -19.72 -21.95
N GLU A 274 -9.56 -19.18 -22.09
CA GLU A 274 -8.33 -19.96 -22.15
C GLU A 274 -8.09 -20.70 -20.82
N VAL A 275 -8.21 -20.01 -19.67
CA VAL A 275 -8.09 -20.63 -18.33
C VAL A 275 -9.11 -21.76 -18.14
N ALA A 276 -10.38 -21.52 -18.45
CA ALA A 276 -11.43 -22.54 -18.35
C ALA A 276 -11.15 -23.74 -19.28
N THR A 277 -10.57 -23.51 -20.46
CA THR A 277 -10.13 -24.60 -21.35
C THR A 277 -8.98 -25.40 -20.74
N LEU A 278 -8.03 -24.73 -20.09
CA LEU A 278 -6.91 -25.36 -19.38
C LEU A 278 -7.37 -26.21 -18.18
N ASP A 279 -8.52 -25.89 -17.57
CA ASP A 279 -9.14 -26.68 -16.49
C ASP A 279 -10.15 -27.74 -17.01
N GLY A 280 -10.42 -27.74 -18.32
CA GLY A 280 -11.38 -28.64 -18.96
C GLY A 280 -12.85 -28.25 -18.74
N ASP A 281 -13.11 -27.04 -18.26
CA ASP A 281 -14.44 -26.43 -18.15
C ASP A 281 -14.87 -25.78 -19.48
N GLU A 282 -15.22 -26.63 -20.44
CA GLU A 282 -15.70 -26.20 -21.77
C GLU A 282 -17.00 -25.40 -21.72
N ALA A 283 -17.79 -25.52 -20.63
CA ALA A 283 -19.03 -24.76 -20.49
C ALA A 283 -18.72 -23.28 -20.25
N THR A 284 -17.89 -23.00 -19.24
CA THR A 284 -17.41 -21.65 -18.92
C THR A 284 -16.58 -21.07 -20.07
N ALA A 285 -15.72 -21.88 -20.70
CA ALA A 285 -14.95 -21.44 -21.87
C ALA A 285 -15.84 -21.04 -23.05
N THR A 286 -16.94 -21.76 -23.30
CA THR A 286 -17.90 -21.40 -24.34
C THR A 286 -18.67 -20.13 -23.97
N GLU A 287 -19.10 -20.01 -22.72
CA GLU A 287 -19.83 -18.84 -22.23
C GLU A 287 -19.05 -17.54 -22.43
N TYR A 288 -17.79 -17.48 -22.00
CA TYR A 288 -16.99 -16.28 -22.15
C TYR A 288 -16.59 -16.00 -23.60
N ARG A 289 -16.38 -17.02 -24.43
CA ARG A 289 -16.20 -16.82 -25.89
C ARG A 289 -17.44 -16.23 -26.55
N ASP A 290 -18.63 -16.71 -26.19
CA ASP A 290 -19.90 -16.21 -26.72
C ASP A 290 -20.15 -14.76 -26.27
N ARG A 291 -19.83 -14.43 -25.01
CA ARG A 291 -19.88 -13.05 -24.49
C ARG A 291 -18.90 -12.12 -25.19
N ALA A 292 -17.64 -12.54 -25.36
CA ALA A 292 -16.64 -11.78 -26.10
C ALA A 292 -17.08 -11.55 -27.56
N ALA A 293 -17.64 -12.56 -28.22
CA ALA A 293 -18.17 -12.44 -29.58
C ALA A 293 -19.34 -11.44 -29.66
N ALA A 294 -20.26 -11.45 -28.69
CA ALA A 294 -21.36 -10.49 -28.60
C ALA A 294 -20.85 -9.07 -28.33
N LEU A 295 -19.86 -8.91 -27.45
CA LEU A 295 -19.22 -7.63 -27.17
C LEU A 295 -18.54 -7.06 -28.41
N ARG A 296 -17.84 -7.90 -29.20
CA ARG A 296 -17.26 -7.47 -30.48
C ARG A 296 -18.31 -6.97 -31.46
N GLU A 297 -19.45 -7.67 -31.57
CA GLU A 297 -20.56 -7.23 -32.43
C GLU A 297 -21.16 -5.89 -31.96
N ALA A 298 -21.27 -5.68 -30.65
CA ALA A 298 -21.72 -4.41 -30.09
C ALA A 298 -20.72 -3.27 -30.37
N VAL A 299 -19.42 -3.52 -30.16
CA VAL A 299 -18.36 -2.53 -30.45
C VAL A 299 -18.35 -2.15 -31.93
N ASP A 300 -18.46 -3.12 -32.83
CA ASP A 300 -18.56 -2.86 -34.28
C ASP A 300 -19.83 -2.07 -34.63
N THR A 301 -20.98 -2.40 -34.02
CA THR A 301 -22.25 -1.73 -34.30
C THR A 301 -22.23 -0.27 -33.84
N TYR A 302 -21.74 -0.01 -32.63
CA TYR A 302 -21.93 1.28 -31.97
C TYR A 302 -20.68 2.16 -31.99
N LEU A 303 -19.48 1.60 -31.94
CA LEU A 303 -18.23 2.36 -31.79
C LEU A 303 -17.44 2.47 -33.11
N TRP A 304 -17.53 1.49 -34.02
CA TRP A 304 -16.93 1.59 -35.36
C TRP A 304 -17.78 2.47 -36.29
N ASP A 305 -17.12 3.31 -37.08
CA ASP A 305 -17.76 4.17 -38.07
C ASP A 305 -17.25 3.89 -39.49
N ASP A 306 -18.06 3.23 -40.31
CA ASP A 306 -17.72 2.89 -41.71
C ASP A 306 -17.53 4.09 -42.64
N GLU A 307 -18.02 5.28 -42.28
CA GLU A 307 -17.83 6.48 -43.10
C GLU A 307 -16.53 7.22 -42.74
N ARG A 308 -16.08 7.08 -41.50
CA ARG A 308 -14.90 7.77 -40.96
C ARG A 308 -13.72 6.83 -40.69
N ASP A 309 -13.91 5.53 -40.92
CA ASP A 309 -12.89 4.47 -40.86
C ASP A 309 -12.14 4.46 -39.52
N PHE A 310 -12.87 4.55 -38.40
CA PHE A 310 -12.27 4.61 -37.07
C PHE A 310 -13.22 4.20 -35.94
N PHE A 311 -12.67 3.80 -34.79
CA PHE A 311 -13.41 3.55 -33.55
C PHE A 311 -13.57 4.82 -32.71
N TYR A 312 -14.80 5.16 -32.34
CA TYR A 312 -15.13 6.39 -31.61
C TYR A 312 -15.81 6.09 -30.28
N ASP A 313 -15.60 6.99 -29.32
CA ASP A 313 -16.42 7.04 -28.11
C ASP A 313 -17.88 7.37 -28.46
N VAL A 314 -18.82 6.79 -27.73
CA VAL A 314 -20.21 7.28 -27.64
C VAL A 314 -20.40 7.86 -26.25
N VAL A 315 -20.44 9.19 -26.18
CA VAL A 315 -20.47 9.95 -24.92
C VAL A 315 -21.88 10.11 -24.40
N ASP A 316 -22.01 9.98 -23.07
CA ASP A 316 -23.25 9.96 -22.31
C ASP A 316 -24.12 8.75 -22.68
N TRP A 317 -24.22 7.76 -21.78
CA TRP A 317 -25.11 6.62 -21.98
C TRP A 317 -26.60 7.01 -22.13
N GLU A 318 -27.00 8.23 -21.74
CA GLU A 318 -28.34 8.76 -21.99
C GLU A 318 -28.51 9.32 -23.42
N ASN A 319 -27.47 9.25 -24.27
CA ASN A 319 -27.47 9.69 -25.67
C ASN A 319 -28.41 8.82 -26.51
N PRO A 320 -29.64 9.28 -26.81
CA PRO A 320 -30.70 8.42 -27.36
C PRO A 320 -30.44 7.99 -28.80
N ASP A 321 -29.59 8.72 -29.52
CA ASP A 321 -29.22 8.46 -30.91
C ASP A 321 -27.85 7.75 -31.01
N HIS A 322 -27.18 7.50 -29.87
CA HIS A 322 -25.84 6.95 -29.76
C HIS A 322 -24.84 7.62 -30.72
N GLU A 323 -24.93 8.95 -30.84
CA GLU A 323 -24.04 9.70 -31.71
C GLU A 323 -22.60 9.52 -31.27
N ARG A 324 -21.76 9.01 -32.18
CA ARG A 324 -20.32 8.88 -31.99
C ARG A 324 -19.65 10.25 -31.89
N LEU A 325 -18.62 10.33 -31.06
CA LEU A 325 -17.79 11.51 -30.90
C LEU A 325 -17.27 12.00 -32.26
N ARG A 326 -17.09 13.31 -32.40
CA ARG A 326 -16.53 13.92 -33.60
C ARG A 326 -15.07 13.52 -33.81
N ASP A 327 -14.31 13.58 -32.73
CA ASP A 327 -12.84 13.51 -32.72
C ASP A 327 -12.34 12.08 -32.54
N ARG A 328 -11.28 11.74 -33.27
CA ARG A 328 -10.53 10.50 -33.07
C ARG A 328 -9.60 10.64 -31.87
N LEU A 329 -9.66 9.66 -30.98
CA LEU A 329 -8.82 9.51 -29.80
C LEU A 329 -8.01 8.21 -29.91
N ASP A 330 -6.86 8.17 -29.26
CA ASP A 330 -5.96 7.01 -29.25
C ASP A 330 -6.59 5.71 -28.70
N VAL A 331 -7.64 5.82 -27.86
CA VAL A 331 -8.43 4.67 -27.40
C VAL A 331 -8.97 3.86 -28.58
N GLY A 332 -9.17 4.50 -29.73
CA GLY A 332 -9.58 3.83 -30.96
C GLY A 332 -8.56 2.82 -31.49
N PHE A 333 -7.29 2.85 -31.04
CA PHE A 333 -6.25 1.86 -31.40
C PHE A 333 -6.15 0.68 -30.43
N VAL A 334 -6.75 0.78 -29.25
CA VAL A 334 -6.71 -0.29 -28.24
C VAL A 334 -7.31 -1.62 -28.74
N PRO A 335 -8.36 -1.65 -29.58
CA PRO A 335 -8.92 -2.89 -30.13
C PRO A 335 -7.92 -3.86 -30.79
N TRP A 336 -6.82 -3.37 -31.39
CA TRP A 336 -5.85 -4.26 -32.05
C TRP A 336 -5.04 -5.11 -31.07
N LYS A 337 -4.68 -4.55 -29.90
CA LYS A 337 -3.92 -5.28 -28.87
C LYS A 337 -4.60 -6.57 -28.45
N PHE A 338 -5.92 -6.57 -28.38
CA PHE A 338 -6.71 -7.70 -27.87
C PHE A 338 -7.32 -8.55 -28.98
N GLY A 339 -6.97 -8.31 -30.25
CA GLY A 339 -7.55 -9.01 -31.40
C GLY A 339 -9.04 -8.74 -31.63
N LEU A 340 -9.56 -7.61 -31.11
CA LEU A 340 -10.97 -7.21 -31.29
C LEU A 340 -11.20 -6.68 -32.71
N ALA A 341 -10.29 -5.84 -33.20
CA ALA A 341 -10.37 -5.25 -34.54
C ALA A 341 -10.17 -6.31 -35.65
N THR A 342 -10.82 -6.11 -36.80
CA THR A 342 -10.67 -6.99 -37.96
C THR A 342 -9.66 -6.45 -38.98
N PRO A 343 -9.11 -7.29 -39.87
CA PRO A 343 -8.22 -6.83 -40.95
C PRO A 343 -8.84 -5.75 -41.85
N GLU A 344 -10.16 -5.74 -42.04
CA GLU A 344 -10.85 -4.70 -42.82
C GLU A 344 -10.83 -3.33 -42.16
N GLN A 345 -10.66 -3.26 -40.84
CA GLN A 345 -10.63 -2.03 -40.05
C GLN A 345 -9.23 -1.40 -39.98
N ALA A 346 -8.20 -2.09 -40.50
CA ALA A 346 -6.80 -1.69 -40.42
C ALA A 346 -6.49 -0.28 -40.96
N VAL A 347 -7.33 0.24 -41.87
CA VAL A 347 -7.23 1.62 -42.40
C VAL A 347 -7.23 2.70 -41.29
N ALA A 348 -7.78 2.41 -40.11
CA ALA A 348 -7.71 3.30 -38.97
C ALA A 348 -6.26 3.53 -38.50
N LEU A 349 -5.39 2.52 -38.59
CA LEU A 349 -3.98 2.58 -38.19
C LEU A 349 -3.18 3.58 -39.05
N ASP A 350 -3.62 3.86 -40.29
CA ASP A 350 -3.00 4.88 -41.15
C ASP A 350 -2.98 6.27 -40.48
N GLN A 351 -3.90 6.51 -39.52
CA GLN A 351 -3.94 7.76 -38.76
C GLN A 351 -2.71 7.97 -37.86
N LEU A 352 -1.98 6.90 -37.51
CA LEU A 352 -0.71 6.99 -36.78
C LEU A 352 0.40 7.63 -37.62
N LEU A 353 0.29 7.53 -38.95
CA LEU A 353 1.28 8.06 -39.90
C LEU A 353 0.90 9.45 -40.44
N ASP A 354 -0.37 9.88 -40.27
CA ASP A 354 -0.84 11.18 -40.75
C ASP A 354 -0.41 12.31 -39.78
N PRO A 355 0.34 13.34 -40.25
CA PRO A 355 0.69 14.53 -39.45
C PRO A 355 -0.50 15.39 -38.99
N GLN A 356 -1.70 15.16 -39.52
CA GLN A 356 -2.96 15.73 -39.04
C GLN A 356 -3.79 14.72 -38.24
N GLY A 357 -3.37 13.45 -38.25
CA GLY A 357 -3.87 12.38 -37.38
C GLY A 357 -3.10 12.42 -36.07
N PHE A 358 -2.34 11.38 -35.77
CA PHE A 358 -1.63 11.23 -34.50
C PHE A 358 -0.11 11.40 -34.62
N ALA A 359 0.44 11.48 -35.84
CA ALA A 359 1.88 11.59 -36.04
C ALA A 359 2.44 12.93 -35.52
N ALA A 360 3.44 12.85 -34.67
CA ALA A 360 4.17 14.00 -34.14
C ALA A 360 5.64 13.64 -33.84
N PRO A 361 6.57 14.62 -33.82
CA PRO A 361 7.99 14.38 -33.53
C PRO A 361 8.29 13.66 -32.21
N TYR A 362 7.44 13.84 -31.20
CA TYR A 362 7.48 13.19 -29.90
C TYR A 362 6.09 12.62 -29.56
N GLY A 363 5.51 11.93 -30.53
CA GLY A 363 4.18 11.31 -30.48
C GLY A 363 4.21 9.79 -30.33
N PRO A 364 3.06 9.12 -30.52
CA PRO A 364 1.82 9.63 -31.08
C PRO A 364 1.06 10.53 -30.09
N THR A 365 0.22 11.44 -30.60
CA THR A 365 -0.69 12.25 -29.75
C THR A 365 -1.85 11.39 -29.24
N VAL A 366 -2.51 11.79 -28.15
CA VAL A 366 -3.73 11.10 -27.67
C VAL A 366 -5.00 11.52 -28.42
N THR A 367 -4.98 12.70 -29.05
CA THR A 367 -6.08 13.25 -29.85
C THR A 367 -5.58 13.58 -31.25
N GLU A 368 -6.40 13.36 -32.28
CA GLU A 368 -6.04 13.73 -33.65
C GLU A 368 -5.75 15.25 -33.76
N ARG A 369 -4.64 15.61 -34.41
CA ARG A 369 -4.16 16.99 -34.51
C ARG A 369 -5.09 17.92 -35.30
N ARG A 370 -5.96 17.36 -36.14
CA ARG A 370 -7.00 18.10 -36.88
C ARG A 370 -8.25 18.41 -36.04
N SER A 371 -8.37 17.84 -34.84
CA SER A 371 -9.47 18.15 -33.94
C SER A 371 -9.42 19.63 -33.53
N PRO A 372 -10.55 20.35 -33.50
CA PRO A 372 -10.58 21.71 -32.94
C PRO A 372 -10.45 21.72 -31.40
N ASP A 373 -10.55 20.56 -30.74
CA ASP A 373 -10.26 20.39 -29.32
C ASP A 373 -8.81 19.88 -29.07
N PHE A 374 -8.00 19.70 -30.13
CA PHE A 374 -6.58 19.40 -29.98
C PHE A 374 -5.87 20.52 -29.21
N TRP A 375 -5.16 20.15 -28.14
CA TRP A 375 -4.40 21.07 -27.29
C TRP A 375 -5.26 22.18 -26.65
N ARG A 376 -6.56 21.95 -26.47
CA ARG A 376 -7.50 22.96 -25.97
C ARG A 376 -7.13 23.49 -24.58
N SER A 377 -6.71 22.60 -23.68
CA SER A 377 -6.40 22.95 -22.30
C SER A 377 -5.06 22.41 -21.79
N SER A 378 -4.25 21.76 -22.63
CA SER A 378 -3.02 21.09 -22.19
C SER A 378 -2.00 22.02 -21.51
N ASP A 379 -2.00 23.31 -21.83
CA ASP A 379 -1.16 24.33 -21.17
C ASP A 379 -1.76 24.89 -19.86
N GLN A 380 -2.93 24.42 -19.42
CA GLN A 380 -3.69 24.92 -18.27
C GLN A 380 -3.54 24.03 -17.03
N GLY A 381 -2.33 23.53 -16.79
CA GLY A 381 -2.02 22.61 -15.69
C GLY A 381 -2.31 21.14 -16.02
N CYS A 382 -1.95 20.26 -15.09
CA CYS A 382 -2.18 18.82 -15.20
C CYS A 382 -3.64 18.44 -14.87
N CYS A 383 -4.17 17.30 -15.31
CA CYS A 383 -3.61 16.40 -16.33
C CYS A 383 -4.59 16.37 -17.51
N LYS A 384 -4.12 16.56 -18.75
CA LYS A 384 -5.02 16.75 -19.91
C LYS A 384 -4.74 15.77 -21.03
N TRP A 385 -5.80 15.08 -21.47
CA TRP A 385 -5.76 14.05 -22.51
C TRP A 385 -6.35 14.55 -23.83
N ASP A 386 -6.01 15.77 -24.22
CA ASP A 386 -6.55 16.44 -25.41
C ASP A 386 -5.51 16.74 -26.49
N GLY A 387 -4.30 16.19 -26.40
CA GLY A 387 -3.25 16.45 -27.40
C GLY A 387 -1.85 15.93 -27.08
N PRO A 388 -1.37 15.91 -25.83
CA PRO A 388 -0.04 15.40 -25.49
C PRO A 388 0.21 13.96 -25.94
N SER A 389 1.46 13.53 -25.96
CA SER A 389 1.79 12.10 -26.03
C SER A 389 1.89 11.55 -24.62
N TRP A 390 1.22 10.44 -24.34
CA TRP A 390 1.25 9.79 -23.03
C TRP A 390 1.92 8.41 -23.17
N PRO A 391 2.98 8.09 -22.40
CA PRO A 391 3.62 6.77 -22.41
C PRO A 391 2.62 5.61 -22.23
N PHE A 392 1.62 5.80 -21.37
CA PHE A 392 0.50 4.87 -21.15
C PHE A 392 -0.12 4.42 -22.49
N SER A 393 -0.69 5.37 -23.23
CA SER A 393 -1.34 5.08 -24.52
C SER A 393 -0.36 4.73 -25.63
N THR A 394 0.83 5.31 -25.62
CA THR A 394 1.86 5.04 -26.63
C THR A 394 2.26 3.57 -26.58
N SER A 395 2.48 3.04 -25.38
CA SER A 395 2.82 1.62 -25.21
C SER A 395 1.67 0.68 -25.59
N LEU A 396 0.41 1.00 -25.26
CA LEU A 396 -0.75 0.24 -25.76
C LEU A 396 -0.88 0.26 -27.29
N THR A 397 -0.61 1.41 -27.90
CA THR A 397 -0.67 1.57 -29.36
C THR A 397 0.42 0.76 -30.05
N LEU A 398 1.65 0.79 -29.54
CA LEU A 398 2.76 -0.01 -30.05
C LEU A 398 2.47 -1.51 -29.96
N ASP A 399 1.99 -1.99 -28.82
CA ASP A 399 1.57 -3.38 -28.61
C ASP A 399 0.45 -3.79 -29.60
N GLY A 400 -0.54 -2.91 -29.79
CA GLY A 400 -1.60 -3.11 -30.78
C GLY A 400 -1.08 -3.20 -32.22
N VAL A 401 -0.16 -2.33 -32.63
CA VAL A 401 0.46 -2.38 -33.97
C VAL A 401 1.31 -3.65 -34.13
N ALA A 402 2.08 -4.05 -33.12
CA ALA A 402 2.87 -5.27 -33.14
C ALA A 402 1.96 -6.51 -33.30
N THR A 403 0.89 -6.59 -32.53
CA THR A 403 -0.13 -7.65 -32.64
C THR A 403 -0.77 -7.66 -34.03
N ALA A 404 -1.16 -6.49 -34.55
CA ALA A 404 -1.75 -6.36 -35.88
C ALA A 404 -0.81 -6.85 -37.01
N LEU A 405 0.50 -6.59 -36.89
CA LEU A 405 1.49 -7.05 -37.87
C LEU A 405 1.61 -8.58 -37.88
N ARG A 406 1.52 -9.23 -36.71
CA ARG A 406 1.59 -10.70 -36.59
C ARG A 406 0.32 -11.39 -37.07
N ASP A 407 -0.82 -10.76 -36.83
CA ASP A 407 -2.14 -11.31 -37.19
C ASP A 407 -2.57 -11.02 -38.64
N ASP A 408 -1.70 -10.43 -39.46
CA ASP A 408 -2.02 -9.96 -40.82
C ASP A 408 -3.24 -8.99 -40.82
N ALA A 409 -3.33 -8.18 -39.75
CA ALA A 409 -4.41 -7.23 -39.47
C ALA A 409 -3.93 -5.76 -39.45
N ALA A 410 -2.67 -5.50 -39.81
CA ALA A 410 -2.06 -4.17 -39.87
C ALA A 410 -2.36 -3.41 -41.19
N GLY A 411 -2.95 -4.07 -42.18
CA GLY A 411 -3.27 -3.45 -43.47
C GLY A 411 -2.01 -3.04 -44.23
N ASP A 412 -1.86 -1.74 -44.49
CA ASP A 412 -0.70 -1.19 -45.23
C ASP A 412 0.47 -0.82 -44.31
N LEU A 413 0.32 -0.88 -42.97
CA LEU A 413 1.43 -0.66 -42.04
C LEU A 413 2.47 -1.78 -42.16
N THR A 414 3.73 -1.38 -42.09
CA THR A 414 4.89 -2.26 -42.20
C THR A 414 5.65 -2.37 -40.88
N ARG A 415 6.59 -3.32 -40.82
CA ARG A 415 7.55 -3.40 -39.71
C ARG A 415 8.35 -2.10 -39.56
N ALA A 416 8.67 -1.43 -40.66
CA ALA A 416 9.41 -0.16 -40.61
C ALA A 416 8.58 0.95 -39.94
N ASP A 417 7.27 0.98 -40.17
CA ASP A 417 6.37 1.96 -39.53
C ASP A 417 6.27 1.72 -38.01
N TYR A 418 6.23 0.46 -37.57
CA TYR A 418 6.32 0.12 -36.15
C TYR A 418 7.64 0.60 -35.53
N LEU A 419 8.77 0.37 -36.22
CA LEU A 419 10.09 0.78 -35.74
C LEU A 419 10.23 2.31 -35.65
N ASP A 420 9.69 3.05 -36.62
CA ASP A 420 9.66 4.53 -36.55
C ASP A 420 8.84 5.04 -35.35
N LEU A 421 7.73 4.35 -35.01
CA LEU A 421 6.92 4.65 -33.82
C LEU A 421 7.67 4.29 -32.53
N PHE A 422 8.33 3.13 -32.50
CA PHE A 422 9.14 2.68 -31.36
C PHE A 422 10.31 3.64 -31.11
N ASP A 423 11.06 4.03 -32.14
CA ASP A 423 12.14 5.01 -32.06
C ASP A 423 11.66 6.39 -31.58
N THR A 424 10.43 6.76 -31.95
CA THR A 424 9.81 7.97 -31.42
C THR A 424 9.52 7.85 -29.93
N TYR A 425 9.06 6.69 -29.46
CA TYR A 425 8.85 6.45 -28.03
C TYR A 425 10.17 6.38 -27.26
N VAL A 426 11.23 5.75 -27.80
CA VAL A 426 12.59 5.80 -27.23
C VAL A 426 13.03 7.25 -27.04
N ARG A 427 12.82 8.10 -28.05
CA ARG A 427 13.20 9.51 -28.01
C ARG A 427 12.48 10.30 -26.91
N THR A 428 11.21 9.99 -26.60
CA THR A 428 10.51 10.71 -25.53
C THR A 428 11.04 10.36 -24.14
N GLN A 429 11.67 9.20 -23.98
CA GLN A 429 12.18 8.66 -22.70
C GLN A 429 13.51 9.29 -22.26
N PHE A 430 13.75 10.56 -22.59
CA PHE A 430 14.96 11.29 -22.22
C PHE A 430 14.64 12.67 -21.66
N ARG A 431 15.53 13.15 -20.78
CA ARG A 431 15.59 14.53 -20.32
C ARG A 431 17.05 14.93 -20.16
N ASP A 432 17.42 16.06 -20.77
CA ASP A 432 18.79 16.58 -20.71
C ASP A 432 19.87 15.57 -21.18
N GLY A 433 19.48 14.62 -22.04
CA GLY A 433 20.36 13.58 -22.60
C GLY A 433 20.48 12.31 -21.75
N GLU A 434 19.78 12.22 -20.62
CA GLU A 434 19.74 11.03 -19.75
C GLU A 434 18.35 10.37 -19.82
N PRO A 435 18.25 9.03 -19.70
CA PRO A 435 16.97 8.34 -19.64
C PRO A 435 16.07 8.90 -18.53
N TYR A 436 14.80 9.17 -18.86
CA TYR A 436 13.84 9.80 -17.97
C TYR A 436 12.40 9.55 -18.44
N VAL A 437 11.52 9.18 -17.51
CA VAL A 437 10.08 9.08 -17.75
C VAL A 437 9.31 9.96 -16.77
N ALA A 438 8.31 10.69 -17.29
CA ALA A 438 7.31 11.38 -16.50
C ALA A 438 5.91 11.13 -17.08
N GLU A 439 4.92 11.98 -16.74
CA GLU A 439 3.51 11.72 -17.08
C GLU A 439 3.21 11.86 -18.58
N ALA A 440 3.59 12.96 -19.23
CA ALA A 440 3.31 13.18 -20.66
C ALA A 440 4.39 13.98 -21.38
N HIS A 441 4.49 13.84 -22.69
CA HIS A 441 5.44 14.56 -23.53
C HIS A 441 4.73 15.56 -24.46
N HIS A 442 5.34 16.73 -24.66
CA HIS A 442 4.85 17.68 -25.65
C HIS A 442 5.04 17.09 -27.06
N PRO A 443 4.04 17.13 -27.95
CA PRO A 443 4.11 16.39 -29.21
C PRO A 443 5.10 16.98 -30.22
N ASP A 444 5.35 18.30 -30.16
CA ASP A 444 6.22 19.01 -31.11
C ASP A 444 7.54 19.53 -30.50
N GLU A 445 7.71 19.48 -29.19
CA GLU A 445 8.85 20.07 -28.47
C GLU A 445 9.50 18.99 -27.62
N ASP A 446 10.83 19.01 -27.56
CA ASP A 446 11.62 18.09 -26.72
C ASP A 446 11.52 18.48 -25.24
N ARG A 447 10.35 18.24 -24.65
CA ARG A 447 10.09 18.47 -23.23
C ARG A 447 8.96 17.60 -22.72
N TRP A 448 9.18 17.05 -21.54
CA TRP A 448 8.12 16.56 -20.68
C TRP A 448 7.19 17.70 -20.24
N ILE A 449 5.91 17.38 -20.17
CA ILE A 449 4.84 18.19 -19.60
C ILE A 449 4.17 17.37 -18.50
N TYR A 450 3.53 18.03 -17.54
CA TYR A 450 3.07 17.32 -16.33
C TYR A 450 4.23 16.63 -15.61
N ASP A 451 5.34 17.36 -15.51
CA ASP A 451 6.58 16.93 -14.89
C ASP A 451 6.74 17.68 -13.55
N GLY A 452 5.91 17.28 -12.58
CA GLY A 452 5.88 17.85 -11.24
C GLY A 452 7.00 17.28 -10.37
N SER A 453 7.72 18.16 -9.67
CA SER A 453 8.83 17.73 -8.81
C SER A 453 8.36 16.97 -7.56
N ASN A 454 9.07 15.89 -7.21
CA ASN A 454 8.73 14.93 -6.17
C ASN A 454 7.38 14.24 -6.41
N HIS A 455 6.99 14.08 -7.68
CA HIS A 455 5.71 13.50 -8.05
C HIS A 455 5.86 12.67 -9.32
N SER A 456 6.19 13.31 -10.44
CA SER A 456 6.11 12.72 -11.78
C SER A 456 7.39 11.99 -12.19
N GLU A 457 8.47 12.13 -11.43
CA GLU A 457 9.74 11.46 -11.74
C GLU A 457 9.61 9.94 -11.63
N ASP A 458 10.20 9.23 -12.59
CA ASP A 458 10.22 7.76 -12.66
C ASP A 458 8.83 7.12 -12.70
N TYR A 459 7.86 7.77 -13.34
CA TYR A 459 6.46 7.32 -13.38
C TYR A 459 6.24 5.93 -14.01
N LEU A 460 5.82 4.94 -13.21
CA LEU A 460 5.52 3.58 -13.66
C LEU A 460 4.06 3.41 -14.13
N HIS A 461 3.75 4.10 -15.23
CA HIS A 461 2.41 4.16 -15.83
C HIS A 461 2.40 3.75 -17.32
N SER A 462 3.34 2.90 -17.74
CA SER A 462 3.47 2.44 -19.13
C SER A 462 4.34 1.20 -19.24
N SER A 463 4.34 0.53 -20.39
CA SER A 463 5.28 -0.56 -20.69
C SER A 463 6.39 -0.10 -21.66
N TYR A 464 7.57 -0.70 -21.58
CA TYR A 464 8.70 -0.53 -22.50
C TYR A 464 9.57 -1.80 -22.55
N VAL A 465 9.93 -2.37 -21.39
CA VAL A 465 10.67 -3.64 -21.32
C VAL A 465 9.93 -4.74 -22.06
N ASP A 466 8.60 -4.77 -21.87
CA ASP A 466 7.75 -5.76 -22.52
C ASP A 466 7.78 -5.62 -24.06
N LEU A 467 7.69 -4.39 -24.57
CA LEU A 467 7.80 -4.11 -26.01
C LEU A 467 9.17 -4.54 -26.57
N VAL A 468 10.25 -4.37 -25.80
CA VAL A 468 11.59 -4.82 -26.24
C VAL A 468 11.65 -6.34 -26.31
N LEU A 469 11.24 -7.05 -25.25
CA LEU A 469 11.39 -8.51 -25.18
C LEU A 469 10.35 -9.23 -26.04
N GLN A 470 9.07 -8.92 -25.87
CA GLN A 470 7.99 -9.53 -26.62
C GLN A 470 8.05 -9.09 -28.08
N ASP A 471 8.12 -7.79 -28.35
CA ASP A 471 7.85 -7.29 -29.70
C ASP A 471 9.08 -7.10 -30.58
N LEU A 472 10.01 -6.26 -30.14
CA LEU A 472 11.22 -5.96 -30.89
C LEU A 472 12.06 -7.22 -31.09
N LEU A 473 12.35 -7.95 -30.00
CA LEU A 473 13.13 -9.18 -30.02
C LEU A 473 12.30 -10.45 -30.27
N GLY A 474 10.97 -10.35 -30.22
CA GLY A 474 10.06 -11.35 -30.75
C GLY A 474 9.75 -12.53 -29.84
N LEU A 475 9.98 -12.46 -28.53
CA LEU A 475 9.69 -13.58 -27.62
C LEU A 475 8.18 -13.65 -27.32
N GLN A 476 7.45 -14.51 -28.05
CA GLN A 476 5.99 -14.66 -27.96
C GLN A 476 5.59 -15.84 -27.05
N PRO A 477 5.19 -15.59 -25.79
CA PRO A 477 4.90 -16.63 -24.80
C PRO A 477 3.72 -17.53 -25.20
N GLN A 478 3.78 -18.81 -24.85
CA GLN A 478 2.72 -19.80 -25.12
C GLN A 478 2.29 -20.49 -23.82
N SER A 479 1.08 -21.05 -23.81
CA SER A 479 0.56 -21.85 -22.69
C SER A 479 0.96 -23.33 -22.75
N ASP A 480 1.66 -23.76 -23.80
CA ASP A 480 2.27 -25.09 -23.89
C ASP A 480 3.81 -25.02 -23.75
N ASP A 481 4.50 -26.15 -23.86
CA ASP A 481 5.96 -26.28 -23.71
C ASP A 481 6.75 -25.69 -24.92
N SER A 482 6.29 -24.58 -25.49
CA SER A 482 6.92 -23.89 -26.62
C SER A 482 7.08 -22.40 -26.37
N LEU A 483 7.93 -21.76 -27.16
CA LEU A 483 8.09 -20.31 -27.29
C LEU A 483 8.08 -20.01 -28.80
N VAL A 484 7.27 -19.05 -29.23
CA VAL A 484 7.33 -18.57 -30.62
C VAL A 484 8.29 -17.39 -30.71
N LEU A 485 9.17 -17.40 -31.71
CA LEU A 485 10.06 -16.28 -32.02
C LEU A 485 9.61 -15.60 -33.31
N ASP A 486 9.16 -14.34 -33.19
CA ASP A 486 8.75 -13.50 -34.31
C ASP A 486 9.25 -12.04 -34.15
N PRO A 487 10.55 -11.79 -34.42
CA PRO A 487 11.19 -10.52 -34.12
C PRO A 487 10.78 -9.40 -35.10
N LEU A 488 10.50 -8.23 -34.55
CA LEU A 488 10.24 -7.00 -35.32
C LEU A 488 11.48 -6.12 -35.51
N VAL A 489 12.69 -6.63 -35.21
CA VAL A 489 13.95 -5.89 -35.35
C VAL A 489 14.17 -5.25 -36.73
N PRO A 490 14.89 -4.12 -36.80
CA PRO A 490 15.30 -3.51 -38.07
C PRO A 490 16.13 -4.45 -38.95
N ALA A 491 15.84 -4.43 -40.25
CA ALA A 491 16.51 -5.30 -41.22
C ALA A 491 18.02 -5.01 -41.37
N ASP A 492 18.48 -3.82 -40.96
CA ASP A 492 19.88 -3.41 -41.04
C ASP A 492 20.70 -3.72 -39.79
N TRP A 493 20.07 -4.09 -38.67
CA TRP A 493 20.77 -4.54 -37.45
C TRP A 493 21.71 -5.70 -37.75
N ASP A 494 23.00 -5.53 -37.43
CA ASP A 494 24.02 -6.55 -37.61
C ASP A 494 24.02 -7.58 -36.47
N TRP A 495 23.50 -7.22 -35.30
CA TRP A 495 23.50 -8.08 -34.12
C TRP A 495 22.43 -7.62 -33.10
N PHE A 496 21.99 -8.54 -32.25
CA PHE A 496 21.30 -8.27 -30.99
C PHE A 496 21.36 -9.52 -30.09
N ALA A 497 21.13 -9.37 -28.80
CA ALA A 497 20.90 -10.50 -27.90
C ALA A 497 19.88 -10.18 -26.80
N ALA A 498 19.05 -11.17 -26.46
CA ALA A 498 18.38 -11.31 -25.17
C ALA A 498 18.92 -12.58 -24.51
N GLU A 499 19.65 -12.43 -23.42
CA GLU A 499 20.40 -13.49 -22.75
C GLU A 499 19.78 -13.86 -21.40
N ASN A 500 19.61 -15.16 -21.19
CA ASN A 500 19.08 -15.78 -19.97
C ASN A 500 17.72 -15.21 -19.54
N VAL A 501 16.82 -15.01 -20.50
CA VAL A 501 15.41 -14.66 -20.25
C VAL A 501 14.76 -15.82 -19.47
N PRO A 502 14.16 -15.58 -18.28
CA PRO A 502 13.44 -16.61 -17.56
C PRO A 502 12.15 -16.94 -18.30
N TYR A 503 11.99 -18.20 -18.72
CA TYR A 503 10.80 -18.69 -19.40
C TYR A 503 10.49 -20.12 -18.95
N HIS A 504 9.29 -20.36 -18.41
CA HIS A 504 8.85 -21.67 -17.91
C HIS A 504 9.84 -22.30 -16.91
N GLY A 505 10.48 -21.49 -16.06
CA GLY A 505 11.49 -21.94 -15.10
C GLY A 505 12.86 -22.30 -15.72
N ARG A 506 13.10 -21.94 -16.97
CA ARG A 506 14.35 -22.19 -17.73
C ARG A 506 14.97 -20.89 -18.23
N ASN A 507 16.19 -20.97 -18.75
CA ASN A 507 16.88 -19.83 -19.35
C ASN A 507 16.89 -19.92 -20.86
N VAL A 508 16.19 -19.00 -21.52
CA VAL A 508 16.22 -18.85 -22.97
C VAL A 508 17.18 -17.72 -23.34
N THR A 509 18.07 -17.99 -24.29
CA THR A 509 18.92 -16.97 -24.90
C THR A 509 18.66 -16.94 -26.40
N VAL A 510 18.28 -15.78 -26.92
CA VAL A 510 18.11 -15.51 -28.35
C VAL A 510 19.17 -14.50 -28.74
N LEU A 511 20.03 -14.86 -29.69
CA LEU A 511 21.01 -13.92 -30.24
C LEU A 511 21.05 -14.00 -31.75
N PHE A 512 21.24 -12.84 -32.38
CA PHE A 512 21.52 -12.73 -33.80
C PHE A 512 22.88 -12.08 -33.98
N ASP A 513 23.69 -12.64 -34.88
CA ASP A 513 24.97 -12.06 -35.28
C ASP A 513 25.15 -12.31 -36.78
N ARG A 514 25.13 -11.26 -37.59
CA ARG A 514 25.12 -11.38 -39.04
C ARG A 514 26.38 -12.05 -39.58
N ASP A 515 27.53 -11.78 -38.99
CA ASP A 515 28.83 -12.33 -39.43
C ASP A 515 29.50 -13.24 -38.38
N GLY A 516 28.96 -13.30 -37.17
CA GLY A 516 29.44 -14.14 -36.07
C GLY A 516 30.56 -13.51 -35.25
N SER A 517 30.88 -12.23 -35.46
CA SER A 517 32.03 -11.57 -34.83
C SER A 517 31.73 -10.92 -33.48
N ARG A 518 30.48 -10.57 -33.17
CA ARG A 518 30.07 -9.89 -31.92
C ARG A 518 30.14 -10.85 -30.74
N TYR A 519 29.53 -12.04 -30.87
CA TYR A 519 29.40 -13.00 -29.76
C TYR A 519 30.31 -14.23 -29.89
N GLY A 520 30.96 -14.42 -31.04
CA GLY A 520 31.83 -15.58 -31.29
C GLY A 520 31.08 -16.92 -31.37
N ALA A 521 29.74 -16.89 -31.48
CA ALA A 521 28.89 -18.07 -31.62
C ALA A 521 28.74 -18.55 -33.09
N GLY A 522 29.28 -17.78 -34.05
CA GLY A 522 29.07 -17.98 -35.49
C GLY A 522 27.83 -17.22 -36.01
N PRO A 523 27.72 -17.04 -37.33
CA PRO A 523 26.67 -16.18 -37.91
C PRO A 523 25.27 -16.77 -37.73
N GLY A 524 24.25 -15.93 -37.95
CA GLY A 524 22.83 -16.27 -37.95
C GLY A 524 22.12 -15.99 -36.63
N LEU A 525 20.84 -16.33 -36.60
CA LEU A 525 20.00 -16.36 -35.40
C LEU A 525 20.22 -17.68 -34.66
N ARG A 526 20.42 -17.63 -33.34
CA ARG A 526 20.66 -18.78 -32.49
C ARG A 526 19.80 -18.71 -31.25
N VAL A 527 19.33 -19.87 -30.82
CA VAL A 527 18.55 -20.03 -29.59
C VAL A 527 19.20 -21.07 -28.71
N TYR A 528 19.37 -20.73 -27.44
CA TYR A 528 19.89 -21.60 -26.40
C TYR A 528 18.83 -21.81 -25.32
N LEU A 529 18.79 -23.01 -24.76
CA LEU A 529 18.03 -23.34 -23.56
C LEU A 529 19.02 -23.86 -22.52
N ASP A 530 19.09 -23.20 -21.37
CA ASP A 530 19.98 -23.56 -20.26
C ASP A 530 21.47 -23.68 -20.65
N GLY A 531 21.90 -22.85 -21.61
CA GLY A 531 23.27 -22.85 -22.13
C GLY A 531 23.51 -23.83 -23.30
N GLU A 532 22.55 -24.70 -23.61
CA GLU A 532 22.64 -25.63 -24.73
C GLU A 532 21.96 -25.05 -25.98
N GLN A 533 22.66 -25.02 -27.11
CA GLN A 533 22.09 -24.52 -28.36
C GLN A 533 21.00 -25.46 -28.88
N LEU A 534 19.76 -24.96 -29.01
CA LEU A 534 18.63 -25.69 -29.55
C LEU A 534 18.44 -25.46 -31.04
N LEU A 535 18.58 -24.20 -31.48
CA LEU A 535 18.23 -23.77 -32.82
C LEU A 535 19.33 -22.89 -33.42
N HIS A 536 19.48 -22.99 -34.73
CA HIS A 536 20.28 -22.08 -35.55
C HIS A 536 19.55 -21.86 -36.88
N ALA A 537 19.37 -20.60 -37.25
CA ALA A 537 18.81 -20.18 -38.52
C ALA A 537 19.70 -19.11 -39.16
N ASP A 538 19.70 -19.05 -40.49
CA ASP A 538 20.43 -18.01 -41.22
C ASP A 538 19.72 -16.65 -41.08
N ALA A 539 20.37 -15.56 -41.51
CA ALA A 539 19.83 -14.20 -41.40
C ALA A 539 18.48 -13.99 -42.10
N ASP A 540 18.14 -14.83 -43.08
CA ASP A 540 16.84 -14.80 -43.77
C ASP A 540 15.66 -15.06 -42.81
N ALA A 541 15.88 -15.67 -41.64
CA ALA A 541 14.86 -15.87 -40.62
C ALA A 541 14.37 -14.58 -39.95
N LEU A 542 15.09 -13.47 -40.13
CA LEU A 542 14.67 -12.14 -39.67
C LEU A 542 14.08 -11.28 -40.78
N ALA A 543 14.00 -11.79 -42.01
CA ALA A 543 13.43 -11.04 -43.13
C ALA A 543 11.95 -10.72 -42.89
N GLU A 544 11.49 -9.61 -43.44
CA GLU A 544 10.08 -9.26 -43.42
C GLU A 544 9.25 -10.35 -44.13
N GLY A 545 8.19 -10.84 -43.45
CA GLY A 545 7.36 -11.95 -43.92
C GLY A 545 7.98 -13.34 -43.77
N ALA A 546 9.07 -13.49 -43.01
CA ALA A 546 9.56 -14.80 -42.59
C ALA A 546 8.55 -15.50 -41.67
N ASP A 547 8.46 -16.83 -41.76
CA ASP A 547 7.61 -17.61 -40.85
C ASP A 547 8.18 -17.54 -39.41
N PRO A 548 7.32 -17.37 -38.37
CA PRO A 548 7.75 -17.46 -36.98
C PRO A 548 8.44 -18.79 -36.66
N LEU A 549 9.42 -18.74 -35.75
CA LEU A 549 10.15 -19.94 -35.34
C LEU A 549 9.59 -20.48 -34.03
N GLU A 550 9.11 -21.72 -34.06
CA GLU A 550 8.69 -22.44 -32.85
C GLU A 550 9.90 -23.07 -32.15
N VAL A 551 10.12 -22.69 -30.89
CA VAL A 551 11.21 -23.18 -30.04
C VAL A 551 10.61 -24.08 -28.95
N PRO A 552 11.00 -25.36 -28.86
CA PRO A 552 10.53 -26.23 -27.78
C PRO A 552 11.21 -25.83 -26.47
N VAL A 553 10.41 -25.42 -25.49
CA VAL A 553 10.87 -25.06 -24.14
C VAL A 553 10.07 -25.86 -23.12
N PRO A 554 10.45 -27.12 -22.85
CA PRO A 554 9.79 -27.90 -21.82
C PRO A 554 9.95 -27.26 -20.45
N SER A 555 8.83 -27.17 -19.74
CA SER A 555 8.76 -26.60 -18.40
C SER A 555 9.85 -27.16 -17.47
N GLY A 556 10.52 -26.25 -16.78
CA GLY A 556 11.48 -26.55 -15.74
C GLY A 556 10.85 -26.76 -14.38
N GLU A 557 11.66 -27.24 -13.44
CA GLU A 557 11.29 -27.20 -12.03
C GLU A 557 11.32 -25.74 -11.55
N PRO A 558 10.21 -25.18 -11.06
CA PRO A 558 10.19 -23.81 -10.55
C PRO A 558 11.21 -23.64 -9.43
N GLN A 559 11.96 -22.54 -9.45
CA GLN A 559 12.84 -22.23 -8.34
C GLN A 559 12.00 -21.89 -7.10
N ARG A 560 12.04 -22.78 -6.09
CA ARG A 560 11.37 -22.55 -4.81
C ARG A 560 12.25 -21.69 -3.91
N LEU A 561 12.00 -20.38 -3.93
CA LEU A 561 12.60 -19.45 -2.97
C LEU A 561 11.99 -19.62 -1.57
N PRO A 562 12.77 -19.43 -0.48
CA PRO A 562 12.22 -19.39 0.86
C PRO A 562 11.12 -18.34 0.98
N HIS A 563 9.99 -18.73 1.57
CA HIS A 563 8.94 -17.78 1.89
C HIS A 563 9.28 -17.10 3.23
N ALA A 564 9.43 -15.79 3.19
CA ALA A 564 9.76 -14.98 4.35
C ALA A 564 8.97 -13.67 4.28
N VAL A 565 8.66 -13.10 5.44
CA VAL A 565 7.94 -11.84 5.55
C VAL A 565 8.78 -10.83 6.30
N ASN A 566 8.70 -9.56 5.91
CA ASN A 566 9.31 -8.46 6.66
C ASN A 566 8.40 -8.10 7.84
N THR A 567 8.78 -8.56 9.04
CA THR A 567 8.04 -8.31 10.28
C THR A 567 8.20 -6.88 10.80
N SER A 568 9.11 -6.10 10.23
CA SER A 568 9.32 -4.68 10.57
C SER A 568 8.50 -3.73 9.70
N ALA A 569 7.93 -4.19 8.59
CA ALA A 569 7.19 -3.34 7.66
C ALA A 569 5.95 -2.70 8.32
N ASN A 570 5.79 -1.40 8.13
CA ASN A 570 4.64 -0.61 8.57
C ASN A 570 4.44 0.68 7.74
N PRO A 571 4.14 0.53 6.43
CA PRO A 571 3.94 1.66 5.51
C PRO A 571 2.78 2.59 5.88
N LEU A 572 1.79 2.11 6.63
CA LEU A 572 0.63 2.90 7.07
C LEU A 572 0.88 3.64 8.39
N LYS A 573 2.07 3.50 8.98
CA LYS A 573 2.45 4.12 10.26
C LYS A 573 1.47 3.78 11.40
N ASN A 574 1.00 2.53 11.43
CA ASN A 574 0.22 1.98 12.53
C ASN A 574 1.03 2.02 13.83
N ALA A 575 0.39 1.83 15.00
CA ALA A 575 1.06 1.96 16.29
C ALA A 575 2.31 1.06 16.45
N TYR A 576 2.32 -0.12 15.83
CA TYR A 576 3.44 -1.07 15.79
C TYR A 576 3.44 -1.87 14.48
N PRO A 577 4.60 -2.42 14.03
CA PRO A 577 5.95 -2.12 14.54
C PRO A 577 6.29 -0.65 14.31
N ARG A 578 6.99 -0.01 15.26
CA ARG A 578 7.31 1.42 15.18
C ARG A 578 8.81 1.67 15.17
N PRO A 579 9.30 2.70 14.46
CA PRO A 579 10.70 3.03 14.45
C PRO A 579 11.10 3.72 15.76
N VAL A 580 12.34 3.52 16.17
CA VAL A 580 13.00 4.26 17.25
C VAL A 580 14.37 4.71 16.80
N ALA A 581 14.81 5.89 17.23
CA ALA A 581 16.13 6.40 16.89
C ALA A 581 16.75 7.21 18.04
N SER A 582 18.08 7.25 18.11
CA SER A 582 18.81 8.17 19.01
C SER A 582 18.65 9.63 18.63
N TYR A 583 18.52 9.87 17.34
CA TYR A 583 18.43 11.17 16.69
C TYR A 583 17.86 10.97 15.30
N THR A 584 17.02 11.91 14.87
CA THR A 584 16.55 12.01 13.48
C THR A 584 16.75 13.45 13.04
N TRP A 585 17.37 13.66 11.89
CA TRP A 585 17.50 14.99 11.33
C TRP A 585 16.12 15.63 11.12
N ARG A 586 15.98 16.94 11.39
CA ARG A 586 14.67 17.63 11.43
C ARG A 586 13.88 17.64 10.11
N TYR A 587 14.52 17.31 8.98
CA TYR A 587 13.86 17.20 7.68
C TYR A 587 13.73 15.75 7.20
N ASP A 588 14.20 14.79 8.00
CA ASP A 588 14.03 13.36 7.79
C ASP A 588 12.90 12.83 8.71
N ASP A 589 12.48 11.58 8.51
CA ASP A 589 11.50 10.91 9.37
C ASP A 589 11.96 9.48 9.67
N ALA A 590 11.93 9.08 10.95
CA ALA A 590 12.29 7.72 11.35
C ALA A 590 11.31 6.68 10.79
N TRP A 591 10.06 7.06 10.49
CA TRP A 591 9.08 6.17 9.87
C TRP A 591 9.44 5.74 8.45
N ARG A 592 10.37 6.44 7.79
CA ARG A 592 10.80 6.05 6.43
C ARG A 592 11.48 4.69 6.41
N VAL A 593 12.13 4.28 7.49
CA VAL A 593 12.84 2.99 7.51
C VAL A 593 11.92 1.77 7.58
N LEU A 594 10.60 1.95 7.65
CA LEU A 594 9.62 0.87 7.70
C LEU A 594 8.53 1.02 6.63
N ASP A 595 8.70 1.92 5.67
CA ASP A 595 7.65 2.26 4.71
C ASP A 595 7.69 1.43 3.43
N GLY A 596 8.66 0.52 3.33
CA GLY A 596 8.85 -0.40 2.22
C GLY A 596 9.49 0.26 0.99
N LYS A 597 9.95 1.50 1.08
CA LYS A 597 10.49 2.27 -0.05
C LYS A 597 12.02 2.26 -0.02
N VAL A 598 12.62 1.73 -1.08
CA VAL A 598 14.08 1.64 -1.21
C VAL A 598 14.54 2.52 -2.38
N TRP A 599 14.80 3.79 -2.09
CA TRP A 599 15.18 4.79 -3.10
C TRP A 599 16.49 5.48 -2.77
N TYR A 600 17.26 5.82 -3.81
CA TYR A 600 18.62 6.37 -3.64
C TYR A 600 18.83 7.74 -4.29
N ASP A 601 17.94 8.18 -5.18
CA ASP A 601 18.20 9.32 -6.07
C ASP A 601 17.72 10.69 -5.52
N GLU A 602 17.43 10.79 -4.21
CA GLU A 602 16.88 11.99 -3.53
C GLU A 602 15.56 12.54 -4.09
N VAL A 603 14.92 11.79 -4.99
CA VAL A 603 13.62 12.11 -5.57
C VAL A 603 12.69 10.91 -5.37
N PRO A 604 11.56 11.08 -4.66
CA PRO A 604 11.18 12.25 -3.89
C PRO A 604 12.18 12.58 -2.77
N GLN A 605 12.23 13.83 -2.35
CA GLN A 605 13.02 14.22 -1.18
C GLN A 605 12.46 13.60 0.11
N ASN A 606 13.34 13.41 1.11
CA ASN A 606 12.99 12.91 2.45
C ASN A 606 12.38 11.49 2.45
N THR A 607 13.13 10.53 1.95
CA THR A 607 12.72 9.13 1.77
C THR A 607 13.57 8.17 2.60
N ARG A 608 14.12 8.71 3.69
CA ARG A 608 15.14 8.06 4.52
C ARG A 608 15.11 8.61 5.94
N TRP A 609 15.77 7.87 6.83
CA TRP A 609 16.27 8.37 8.09
C TRP A 609 17.76 8.72 7.96
N SER A 610 18.22 9.80 8.60
CA SER A 610 19.66 10.05 8.77
C SER A 610 20.03 10.65 10.12
N SER A 611 21.28 10.43 10.52
CA SER A 611 21.93 11.06 11.68
C SER A 611 22.52 12.43 11.36
N TYR A 612 22.13 13.07 10.26
CA TYR A 612 22.74 14.33 9.83
C TYR A 612 22.66 15.43 10.89
N SER A 613 23.80 16.06 11.20
CA SER A 613 23.95 17.07 12.26
C SER A 613 23.67 16.57 13.68
N SER A 614 23.67 15.25 13.92
CA SER A 614 23.56 14.69 15.25
C SER A 614 24.69 15.18 16.18
N PRO A 615 24.39 15.54 17.44
CA PRO A 615 25.41 15.84 18.45
C PRO A 615 26.01 14.58 19.09
N ASN A 616 25.47 13.39 18.77
CA ASN A 616 25.86 12.15 19.41
C ASN A 616 27.20 11.64 18.87
N ALA A 617 27.97 10.96 19.73
CA ALA A 617 29.20 10.30 19.28
C ALA A 617 28.92 9.01 18.49
N ARG A 618 27.74 8.41 18.71
CA ARG A 618 27.24 7.19 18.07
C ARG A 618 25.72 7.30 17.98
N ASP A 619 25.17 7.00 16.81
CA ASP A 619 23.72 7.04 16.57
C ASP A 619 23.18 5.66 16.26
N TRP A 620 21.88 5.47 16.49
CA TRP A 620 21.18 4.23 16.21
C TRP A 620 19.77 4.47 15.69
N VAL A 621 19.29 3.53 14.88
CA VAL A 621 17.89 3.40 14.44
C VAL A 621 17.44 1.95 14.64
N GLY A 622 16.19 1.72 14.98
CA GLY A 622 15.68 0.41 15.33
C GLY A 622 14.16 0.32 15.27
N VAL A 623 13.63 -0.82 15.70
CA VAL A 623 12.22 -1.16 15.65
C VAL A 623 11.76 -1.68 17.00
N GLU A 624 10.59 -1.23 17.43
CA GLU A 624 9.84 -1.79 18.56
C GLU A 624 8.61 -2.53 18.06
N PHE A 625 8.37 -3.72 18.62
CA PHE A 625 7.21 -4.56 18.35
C PHE A 625 6.19 -4.48 19.48
N ALA A 626 4.91 -4.69 19.16
CA ALA A 626 3.85 -4.77 20.17
C ALA A 626 3.99 -6.00 21.08
N GLU A 627 4.59 -7.07 20.56
CA GLU A 627 4.74 -8.36 21.21
C GLU A 627 6.10 -8.99 20.88
N PRO A 628 6.58 -9.96 21.70
CA PRO A 628 7.79 -10.69 21.37
C PRO A 628 7.73 -11.27 19.95
N THR A 629 8.67 -10.87 19.11
CA THR A 629 8.75 -11.26 17.70
C THR A 629 10.05 -12.01 17.46
N THR A 630 10.00 -13.11 16.71
CA THR A 630 11.19 -13.85 16.31
C THR A 630 11.89 -13.14 15.16
N ILE A 631 13.17 -12.82 15.35
CA ILE A 631 14.06 -12.22 14.35
C ILE A 631 15.28 -13.12 14.11
N GLY A 632 15.82 -13.13 12.88
CA GLY A 632 16.98 -13.95 12.50
C GLY A 632 17.71 -13.49 11.23
N ASP A 633 17.08 -12.63 10.44
CA ASP A 633 17.65 -11.98 9.26
C ASP A 633 17.24 -10.51 9.28
N VAL A 634 18.17 -9.63 9.63
CA VAL A 634 17.95 -8.17 9.64
C VAL A 634 18.67 -7.57 8.45
N ARG A 635 17.96 -6.73 7.70
CA ARG A 635 18.47 -6.06 6.50
C ARG A 635 18.31 -4.57 6.66
N PHE A 636 19.29 -3.81 6.19
CA PHE A 636 19.13 -2.38 6.04
C PHE A 636 19.65 -1.91 4.69
N HIS A 637 18.90 -1.01 4.08
CA HIS A 637 19.28 -0.35 2.84
C HIS A 637 20.00 0.95 3.20
N GLY A 638 21.33 0.96 3.03
CA GLY A 638 22.16 2.11 3.36
C GLY A 638 21.93 3.24 2.36
N TYR A 639 21.93 4.47 2.85
CA TYR A 639 21.82 5.67 2.02
C TYR A 639 23.15 6.42 1.96
N GLN A 640 23.51 6.93 0.78
CA GLN A 640 24.69 7.75 0.55
C GLN A 640 24.37 8.90 -0.40
N ASP A 641 24.83 10.09 -0.03
CA ASP A 641 24.81 11.27 -0.89
C ASP A 641 26.24 11.64 -1.37
N ALA A 642 26.36 12.76 -2.07
CA ALA A 642 27.64 13.23 -2.60
C ALA A 642 28.62 13.76 -1.53
N ASP A 643 28.18 14.03 -0.29
CA ASP A 643 29.06 14.61 0.74
C ASP A 643 28.68 14.20 2.18
N ALA A 644 27.53 14.62 2.69
CA ALA A 644 27.21 14.62 4.11
C ALA A 644 26.92 13.24 4.71
N VAL A 645 26.14 12.42 4.01
CA VAL A 645 25.71 11.09 4.43
C VAL A 645 26.51 10.05 3.66
N GLN A 646 27.22 9.19 4.38
CA GLN A 646 28.15 8.21 3.82
C GLN A 646 27.91 6.84 4.47
N PRO A 647 28.39 5.74 3.85
CA PRO A 647 28.36 4.43 4.47
C PRO A 647 29.03 4.49 5.84
N ALA A 648 28.46 3.78 6.82
CA ALA A 648 29.02 3.73 8.17
C ALA A 648 30.46 3.16 8.13
N ALA A 649 31.34 3.57 9.05
CA ALA A 649 32.64 2.92 9.23
C ALA A 649 32.51 1.55 9.92
N GLY A 650 31.37 1.31 10.57
CA GLY A 650 31.01 0.05 11.23
C GLY A 650 29.59 0.12 11.79
N TYR A 651 29.01 -1.04 12.08
CA TYR A 651 27.71 -1.14 12.73
C TYR A 651 27.62 -2.35 13.66
N GLU A 652 26.68 -2.32 14.60
CA GLU A 652 26.35 -3.42 15.51
C GLU A 652 24.83 -3.57 15.59
N LEU A 653 24.34 -4.81 15.39
CA LEU A 653 22.96 -5.17 15.66
C LEU A 653 22.80 -5.55 17.14
N GLU A 654 21.86 -4.89 17.81
CA GLU A 654 21.51 -5.10 19.20
C GLU A 654 20.02 -5.46 19.35
N TYR A 655 19.69 -6.24 20.37
CA TYR A 655 18.31 -6.61 20.73
C TYR A 655 18.03 -6.33 22.20
N TRP A 656 16.76 -6.14 22.55
CA TRP A 656 16.32 -6.00 23.93
C TRP A 656 16.05 -7.36 24.57
N ASP A 657 16.75 -7.69 25.66
CA ASP A 657 16.60 -8.97 26.37
C ASP A 657 15.50 -8.96 27.45
N GLY A 658 14.74 -7.87 27.56
CA GLY A 658 13.76 -7.60 28.61
C GLY A 658 14.27 -6.71 29.74
N ALA A 659 15.58 -6.49 29.85
CA ALA A 659 16.20 -5.67 30.89
C ALA A 659 17.30 -4.72 30.37
N ALA A 660 18.03 -5.10 29.32
CA ALA A 660 19.11 -4.34 28.72
C ALA A 660 19.25 -4.62 27.21
N TRP A 661 19.90 -3.69 26.52
CA TRP A 661 20.36 -3.89 25.15
C TRP A 661 21.58 -4.81 25.13
N GLN A 662 21.53 -5.85 24.29
CA GLN A 662 22.61 -6.81 24.09
C GLN A 662 22.98 -6.85 22.61
N VAL A 663 24.27 -7.02 22.32
CA VAL A 663 24.71 -7.32 20.95
C VAL A 663 24.20 -8.71 20.56
N VAL A 664 23.60 -8.83 19.38
CA VAL A 664 23.14 -10.13 18.86
C VAL A 664 24.35 -11.06 18.69
N PRO A 665 24.37 -12.28 19.24
CA PRO A 665 25.49 -13.20 19.09
C PRO A 665 25.54 -13.82 17.69
N ASP A 666 26.72 -14.33 17.30
CA ASP A 666 26.92 -15.17 16.11
C ASP A 666 26.40 -14.58 14.77
N GLN A 667 26.55 -13.26 14.60
CA GLN A 667 26.18 -12.53 13.38
C GLN A 667 27.07 -12.88 12.18
N THR A 668 26.47 -13.07 11.01
CA THR A 668 27.12 -13.06 9.70
C THR A 668 26.66 -11.85 8.92
N ARG A 669 27.58 -11.13 8.27
CA ARG A 669 27.32 -9.85 7.59
C ARG A 669 27.66 -9.92 6.11
N VAL A 670 26.73 -9.49 5.27
CA VAL A 670 26.91 -9.42 3.81
C VAL A 670 26.38 -8.08 3.30
N PRO A 671 27.23 -7.20 2.74
CA PRO A 671 28.69 -7.31 2.69
C PRO A 671 29.36 -7.20 4.07
N GLU A 672 30.63 -7.64 4.16
CA GLU A 672 31.41 -7.56 5.42
C GLU A 672 31.61 -6.10 5.87
N GLN A 673 31.82 -5.19 4.92
CA GLN A 673 31.87 -3.75 5.14
C GLN A 673 30.56 -3.13 4.67
N PRO A 674 29.94 -2.23 5.45
CA PRO A 674 28.68 -1.62 5.04
C PRO A 674 28.83 -0.82 3.74
N VAL A 675 27.84 -0.92 2.87
CA VAL A 675 27.72 -0.16 1.63
C VAL A 675 26.61 0.87 1.74
N GLY A 676 26.78 1.99 1.03
CA GLY A 676 25.73 2.98 0.78
C GLY A 676 25.07 2.69 -0.56
N ASN A 677 23.84 3.18 -0.73
CA ASN A 677 22.97 2.93 -1.87
C ASN A 677 22.90 1.43 -2.24
N GLY A 678 22.64 0.61 -1.23
CA GLY A 678 22.58 -0.84 -1.38
C GLY A 678 22.21 -1.60 -0.10
N LEU A 679 21.99 -2.90 -0.28
CA LEU A 679 21.58 -3.81 0.78
C LEU A 679 22.75 -4.21 1.70
N ASN A 680 22.50 -4.16 3.01
CA ASN A 680 23.35 -4.70 4.04
C ASN A 680 22.56 -5.71 4.87
N ARG A 681 22.96 -6.99 4.84
CA ARG A 681 22.26 -8.12 5.46
C ARG A 681 23.04 -8.68 6.65
N ILE A 682 22.32 -9.01 7.72
CA ILE A 682 22.83 -9.57 8.97
C ILE A 682 22.01 -10.81 9.34
N THR A 683 22.61 -11.99 9.24
CA THR A 683 21.96 -13.25 9.63
C THR A 683 22.55 -13.80 10.93
N PHE A 684 21.73 -14.45 11.75
CA PHE A 684 22.11 -14.98 13.06
C PHE A 684 21.11 -16.06 13.52
N PRO A 685 21.45 -16.90 14.53
CA PRO A 685 20.49 -17.84 15.10
C PRO A 685 19.21 -17.12 15.58
N PRO A 686 18.00 -17.57 15.18
CA PRO A 686 16.77 -16.88 15.53
C PRO A 686 16.60 -16.67 17.04
N LEU A 687 16.12 -15.48 17.43
CA LEU A 687 15.82 -15.12 18.83
C LEU A 687 14.53 -14.32 18.91
N GLU A 688 13.87 -14.36 20.07
CA GLU A 688 12.69 -13.53 20.36
C GLU A 688 13.08 -12.24 21.06
N THR A 689 12.48 -11.12 20.63
CA THR A 689 12.65 -9.82 21.28
C THR A 689 11.44 -8.92 21.06
N THR A 690 11.25 -7.92 21.91
CA THR A 690 10.27 -6.84 21.68
C THR A 690 10.88 -5.66 20.95
N SER A 691 12.21 -5.61 20.76
CA SER A 691 12.88 -4.51 20.08
C SER A 691 14.27 -4.87 19.57
N TYR A 692 14.67 -4.36 18.41
CA TYR A 692 16.05 -4.43 17.92
C TYR A 692 16.52 -3.07 17.38
N ARG A 693 17.83 -2.84 17.29
CA ARG A 693 18.40 -1.62 16.72
C ARG A 693 19.76 -1.83 16.08
N LEU A 694 20.07 -1.01 15.09
CA LEU A 694 21.40 -0.87 14.50
C LEU A 694 22.09 0.35 15.08
N THR A 695 23.26 0.13 15.67
CA THR A 695 24.12 1.21 16.16
C THR A 695 25.26 1.42 15.18
N PHE A 696 25.49 2.66 14.75
CA PHE A 696 26.45 3.01 13.70
C PHE A 696 27.65 3.80 14.22
N ASP A 697 28.83 3.43 13.72
CA ASP A 697 30.04 4.24 13.81
C ASP A 697 30.15 5.06 12.53
N ALA A 698 29.84 6.37 12.59
CA ALA A 698 29.93 7.23 11.42
C ALA A 698 31.39 7.44 10.98
N ALA A 699 31.62 7.57 9.67
CA ALA A 699 32.92 7.97 9.17
C ALA A 699 33.31 9.38 9.69
N PRO A 700 34.59 9.70 9.90
CA PRO A 700 35.00 10.99 10.48
C PRO A 700 34.42 12.19 9.75
N GLY A 701 33.59 12.99 10.44
CA GLY A 701 32.95 14.19 9.89
C GLY A 701 31.74 13.92 8.98
N LYS A 702 31.26 12.68 8.92
CA LYS A 702 30.12 12.24 8.11
C LYS A 702 28.97 11.77 9.00
N SER A 703 27.80 11.59 8.38
CA SER A 703 26.59 11.03 9.00
C SER A 703 26.22 9.72 8.31
N VAL A 704 25.27 8.98 8.90
CA VAL A 704 24.77 7.71 8.34
C VAL A 704 23.29 7.88 7.98
N GLY A 705 22.85 7.19 6.92
CA GLY A 705 21.45 7.16 6.52
C GLY A 705 20.99 5.77 6.15
N VAL A 706 19.70 5.53 6.33
CA VAL A 706 19.02 4.26 6.05
C VAL A 706 17.70 4.59 5.34
N THR A 707 17.44 3.97 4.19
CA THR A 707 16.15 4.12 3.49
C THR A 707 15.13 3.13 4.03
N GLU A 708 15.54 1.89 4.30
CA GLU A 708 14.67 0.83 4.81
C GLU A 708 15.43 -0.07 5.81
N LEU A 709 14.74 -0.53 6.86
CA LEU A 709 15.19 -1.42 7.92
C LEU A 709 14.18 -2.57 8.09
N GLU A 710 14.61 -3.76 7.73
CA GLU A 710 13.76 -4.93 7.60
C GLU A 710 14.18 -6.03 8.57
N SER A 711 13.21 -6.82 9.02
CA SER A 711 13.46 -8.09 9.70
C SER A 711 12.70 -9.19 8.99
N TRP A 712 13.42 -10.05 8.28
CA TRP A 712 12.83 -11.16 7.53
C TRP A 712 12.74 -12.40 8.41
N SER A 713 11.53 -12.88 8.57
CA SER A 713 11.26 -14.11 9.32
C SER A 713 10.73 -15.17 8.35
N PRO A 714 11.33 -16.38 8.32
CA PRO A 714 10.81 -17.46 7.51
C PRO A 714 9.41 -17.80 7.99
N VAL A 715 8.49 -17.91 7.04
CA VAL A 715 7.11 -18.38 7.26
C VAL A 715 6.90 -19.55 6.33
N SER A 716 6.10 -20.53 6.73
CA SER A 716 5.87 -21.63 5.81
C SER A 716 5.10 -21.16 4.58
N ARG A 717 5.50 -21.66 3.41
CA ARG A 717 4.88 -21.39 2.10
C ARG A 717 3.58 -22.16 1.92
N ALA A 718 3.40 -23.24 2.69
CA ALA A 718 2.33 -24.20 2.42
C ALA A 718 0.93 -23.65 2.72
N VAL A 719 0.83 -22.62 3.57
CA VAL A 719 -0.43 -22.02 3.97
C VAL A 719 -0.33 -20.49 3.98
N SER A 720 -1.24 -19.83 3.28
CA SER A 720 -1.63 -18.45 3.59
C SER A 720 -2.93 -18.45 4.38
N ALA A 721 -3.11 -17.43 5.21
CA ALA A 721 -4.39 -17.19 5.87
C ALA A 721 -4.77 -15.72 5.67
N ARG A 722 -6.07 -15.47 5.55
CA ARG A 722 -6.67 -14.13 5.53
C ARG A 722 -7.67 -14.07 6.66
N VAL A 723 -7.64 -12.99 7.44
CA VAL A 723 -8.61 -12.74 8.50
C VAL A 723 -9.54 -11.63 8.05
N GLU A 724 -10.83 -11.93 8.02
CA GLU A 724 -11.91 -10.98 7.77
C GLU A 724 -12.68 -10.80 9.07
N ALA A 725 -12.82 -9.56 9.53
CA ALA A 725 -13.52 -9.25 10.75
C ALA A 725 -14.50 -8.10 10.49
N ALA A 726 -15.77 -8.31 10.83
CA ALA A 726 -16.73 -7.21 10.90
C ALA A 726 -16.35 -6.26 12.05
N GLU A 727 -16.80 -5.00 12.01
CA GLU A 727 -16.60 -4.02 13.08
C GLU A 727 -17.05 -4.60 14.44
N PRO A 728 -16.11 -4.93 15.36
CA PRO A 728 -16.46 -5.53 16.63
C PRO A 728 -17.01 -4.47 17.57
N ALA A 729 -18.07 -4.80 18.31
CA ALA A 729 -18.61 -3.90 19.33
C ALA A 729 -18.31 -4.45 20.74
N VAL A 730 -17.93 -3.57 21.66
CA VAL A 730 -17.58 -3.96 23.04
C VAL A 730 -18.74 -4.70 23.71
N GLY A 731 -18.49 -5.92 24.19
CA GLY A 731 -19.50 -6.76 24.82
C GLY A 731 -20.47 -7.45 23.85
N HIS A 732 -20.31 -7.28 22.54
CA HIS A 732 -21.10 -7.96 21.51
C HIS A 732 -20.22 -8.91 20.69
N ALA A 733 -20.80 -10.03 20.26
CA ALA A 733 -20.12 -11.00 19.43
C ALA A 733 -20.21 -10.59 17.95
N SER A 734 -19.06 -10.49 17.28
CA SER A 734 -18.94 -10.23 15.84
C SER A 734 -18.26 -11.40 15.15
N ARG A 735 -18.68 -11.68 13.90
CA ARG A 735 -18.10 -12.75 13.07
C ARG A 735 -16.68 -12.36 12.67
N VAL A 736 -15.76 -13.29 12.88
CA VAL A 736 -14.40 -13.29 12.31
C VAL A 736 -14.24 -14.56 11.51
N ASP A 737 -13.96 -14.41 10.22
CA ASP A 737 -13.70 -15.49 9.29
C ASP A 737 -12.22 -15.54 8.96
N VAL A 738 -11.65 -16.74 9.01
CA VAL A 738 -10.27 -17.01 8.64
C VAL A 738 -10.31 -17.93 7.45
N THR A 739 -9.92 -17.41 6.30
CA THR A 739 -9.80 -18.17 5.07
C THR A 739 -8.36 -18.67 4.96
N ILE A 740 -8.20 -19.99 4.90
CA ILE A 740 -6.93 -20.69 4.79
C ILE A 740 -6.81 -21.16 3.35
N SER A 741 -5.72 -20.80 2.68
CA SER A 741 -5.41 -21.26 1.32
C SER A 741 -4.06 -21.95 1.31
N THR A 742 -3.95 -23.06 0.59
CA THR A 742 -2.66 -23.68 0.31
C THR A 742 -2.13 -23.21 -1.05
N ARG A 743 -0.81 -23.30 -1.23
CA ARG A 743 -0.16 -23.06 -2.54
C ARG A 743 0.19 -24.41 -3.18
N ASP A 744 1.41 -24.59 -3.65
CA ASP A 744 1.90 -25.80 -4.30
C ASP A 744 2.15 -27.00 -3.35
N ASP A 745 1.67 -26.92 -2.10
CA ASP A 745 1.92 -27.90 -1.04
C ASP A 745 0.62 -28.53 -0.51
N VAL A 746 0.72 -29.79 -0.07
CA VAL A 746 -0.39 -30.51 0.60
C VAL A 746 -0.22 -30.39 2.11
N VAL A 747 -1.28 -29.96 2.79
CA VAL A 747 -1.28 -29.71 4.24
C VAL A 747 -2.26 -30.64 4.93
N VAL A 748 -1.78 -31.42 5.89
CA VAL A 748 -2.60 -32.41 6.62
C VAL A 748 -2.59 -32.05 8.10
N GLY A 749 -3.76 -32.08 8.72
CA GLY A 749 -3.92 -31.86 10.15
C GLY A 749 -3.78 -30.40 10.59
N ALA A 750 -4.06 -29.42 9.73
CA ALA A 750 -3.92 -28.00 10.06
C ALA A 750 -4.93 -27.53 11.11
N GLU A 751 -4.44 -27.12 12.27
CA GLU A 751 -5.22 -26.55 13.36
C GLU A 751 -5.23 -25.02 13.27
N VAL A 752 -6.42 -24.42 13.29
CA VAL A 752 -6.58 -22.96 13.22
C VAL A 752 -7.03 -22.43 14.59
N THR A 753 -6.31 -21.45 15.12
CA THR A 753 -6.57 -20.84 16.42
C THR A 753 -6.62 -19.32 16.31
N PRO A 754 -7.65 -18.65 16.84
CA PRO A 754 -7.71 -17.19 16.84
C PRO A 754 -6.66 -16.61 17.79
N GLU A 755 -6.06 -15.51 17.39
CA GLU A 755 -5.08 -14.72 18.15
C GLU A 755 -5.69 -13.34 18.41
N LEU A 756 -6.04 -13.05 19.66
CA LEU A 756 -6.84 -11.89 20.03
C LEU A 756 -6.18 -11.06 21.13
N PRO A 757 -6.52 -9.75 21.23
CA PRO A 757 -6.07 -8.92 22.33
C PRO A 757 -6.46 -9.49 23.70
N ALA A 758 -5.66 -9.17 24.71
CA ALA A 758 -5.91 -9.64 26.07
C ALA A 758 -7.31 -9.23 26.56
N GLY A 759 -8.03 -10.17 27.19
CA GLY A 759 -9.38 -9.96 27.72
C GLY A 759 -10.52 -10.15 26.72
N TRP A 760 -10.22 -10.37 25.44
CA TRP A 760 -11.21 -10.72 24.42
C TRP A 760 -11.55 -12.22 24.48
N THR A 761 -12.71 -12.60 23.95
CA THR A 761 -13.16 -14.00 23.90
C THR A 761 -13.55 -14.41 22.48
N ALA A 762 -13.38 -15.70 22.15
CA ALA A 762 -13.77 -16.27 20.86
C ALA A 762 -14.54 -17.57 21.05
N VAL A 763 -15.59 -17.77 20.27
CA VAL A 763 -16.37 -19.01 20.20
C VAL A 763 -16.39 -19.51 18.75
N ALA A 764 -15.86 -20.70 18.50
CA ALA A 764 -15.86 -21.28 17.16
C ALA A 764 -17.28 -21.55 16.65
N VAL A 765 -17.51 -21.32 15.36
CA VAL A 765 -18.80 -21.55 14.70
C VAL A 765 -18.65 -22.56 13.57
N GLY A 766 -19.56 -23.52 13.51
CA GLY A 766 -19.52 -24.60 12.53
C GLY A 766 -18.64 -25.77 12.94
N GLU A 767 -17.95 -26.38 11.98
CA GLU A 767 -17.10 -27.55 12.20
C GLU A 767 -15.84 -27.20 12.99
N ALA A 768 -15.62 -27.94 14.08
CA ALA A 768 -14.40 -27.87 14.86
C ALA A 768 -13.49 -29.06 14.50
N GLY A 769 -12.20 -28.78 14.27
CA GLY A 769 -11.20 -29.81 14.01
C GLY A 769 -10.16 -29.39 12.97
N PRO A 770 -9.08 -30.18 12.84
CA PRO A 770 -8.01 -29.92 11.90
C PRO A 770 -8.49 -30.03 10.44
N LEU A 771 -7.79 -29.33 9.54
CA LEU A 771 -8.02 -29.29 8.11
C LEU A 771 -7.01 -30.17 7.36
N ASP A 772 -7.51 -30.92 6.37
CA ASP A 772 -6.69 -31.58 5.36
C ASP A 772 -6.95 -30.87 4.03
N LEU A 773 -5.93 -30.23 3.47
CA LEU A 773 -5.98 -29.39 2.27
C LEU A 773 -4.96 -29.91 1.25
N GLY A 774 -5.40 -30.12 0.02
CA GLY A 774 -4.55 -30.38 -1.15
C GLY A 774 -3.71 -29.16 -1.54
N ALA A 775 -3.01 -29.23 -2.67
CA ALA A 775 -2.36 -28.06 -3.25
C ALA A 775 -3.41 -27.14 -3.88
N TRP A 776 -3.28 -25.83 -3.69
CA TRP A 776 -4.19 -24.79 -4.17
C TRP A 776 -5.64 -24.91 -3.63
N ASP A 777 -5.83 -25.59 -2.50
CA ASP A 777 -7.13 -25.74 -1.83
C ASP A 777 -7.41 -24.55 -0.91
N ARG A 778 -8.70 -24.29 -0.66
CA ARG A 778 -9.15 -23.26 0.28
C ARG A 778 -10.17 -23.82 1.28
N ALA A 779 -10.11 -23.35 2.52
CA ALA A 779 -11.13 -23.60 3.53
C ALA A 779 -11.29 -22.41 4.48
N THR A 780 -12.51 -22.18 4.96
CA THR A 780 -12.80 -21.12 5.94
C THR A 780 -13.09 -21.70 7.32
N ARG A 781 -12.65 -20.98 8.36
CA ARG A 781 -12.99 -21.22 9.76
C ARG A 781 -13.54 -19.94 10.38
N SER A 782 -14.58 -20.06 11.18
CA SER A 782 -15.32 -18.90 11.70
C SER A 782 -15.34 -18.88 13.22
N TRP A 783 -15.21 -17.69 13.80
CA TRP A 783 -15.40 -17.45 15.23
C TRP A 783 -16.36 -16.29 15.46
N ASP A 784 -17.13 -16.37 16.54
CA ASP A 784 -17.81 -15.25 17.15
C ASP A 784 -16.86 -14.65 18.20
N VAL A 785 -16.32 -13.46 17.93
CA VAL A 785 -15.34 -12.76 18.77
C VAL A 785 -16.02 -11.63 19.54
N THR A 786 -15.76 -11.53 20.85
CA THR A 786 -16.30 -10.48 21.72
C THR A 786 -15.18 -9.68 22.38
N PRO A 787 -15.07 -8.37 22.10
CA PRO A 787 -14.14 -7.48 22.77
C PRO A 787 -14.39 -7.39 24.28
N GLY A 788 -13.30 -7.34 25.04
CA GLY A 788 -13.34 -7.16 26.48
C GLY A 788 -13.85 -5.76 26.90
N PRO A 789 -14.31 -5.58 28.14
CA PRO A 789 -14.89 -4.31 28.63
C PRO A 789 -13.91 -3.14 28.65
N ASP A 790 -12.61 -3.43 28.73
CA ASP A 790 -11.53 -2.45 28.73
C ASP A 790 -11.08 -2.04 27.32
N ALA A 791 -11.62 -2.67 26.27
CA ALA A 791 -11.40 -2.26 24.89
C ALA A 791 -12.11 -0.91 24.64
N VAL A 792 -11.42 0.01 23.96
CA VAL A 792 -11.92 1.37 23.75
C VAL A 792 -12.73 1.43 22.44
N PRO A 793 -14.05 1.70 22.46
CA PRO A 793 -14.84 1.86 21.24
C PRO A 793 -14.23 2.90 20.30
N GLY A 794 -14.33 2.70 18.99
CA GLY A 794 -13.72 3.60 18.00
C GLY A 794 -12.21 3.43 17.81
N SER A 795 -11.51 2.69 18.68
CA SER A 795 -10.09 2.37 18.50
C SER A 795 -9.86 1.16 17.60
N GLU A 796 -8.67 1.07 17.03
CA GLU A 796 -8.23 -0.07 16.24
C GLU A 796 -7.70 -1.20 17.12
N ALA A 797 -8.04 -2.43 16.74
CA ALA A 797 -7.53 -3.65 17.37
C ALA A 797 -7.04 -4.63 16.31
N ARG A 798 -5.86 -5.23 16.55
CA ARG A 798 -5.35 -6.33 15.74
C ARG A 798 -6.11 -7.61 16.10
N ILE A 799 -6.75 -8.22 15.11
CA ILE A 799 -7.42 -9.52 15.19
C ILE A 799 -6.63 -10.47 14.31
N GLY A 800 -6.19 -11.59 14.86
CA GLY A 800 -5.37 -12.55 14.15
C GLY A 800 -5.85 -13.99 14.24
N ALA A 801 -5.17 -14.83 13.49
CA ALA A 801 -5.26 -16.28 13.61
C ALA A 801 -3.91 -16.92 13.31
N VAL A 802 -3.64 -18.03 13.99
CA VAL A 802 -2.50 -18.90 13.73
C VAL A 802 -3.01 -20.23 13.20
N VAL A 803 -2.50 -20.63 12.04
CA VAL A 803 -2.67 -21.95 11.45
C VAL A 803 -1.41 -22.76 11.77
N ARG A 804 -1.56 -23.95 12.35
CA ARG A 804 -0.44 -24.85 12.69
C ARG A 804 -0.62 -26.22 12.08
N TRP A 805 0.42 -26.77 11.49
CA TRP A 805 0.41 -28.12 10.93
C TRP A 805 1.78 -28.79 11.08
N GLY A 806 1.89 -30.02 10.58
CA GLY A 806 3.09 -30.83 10.73
C GLY A 806 3.13 -31.62 12.04
N GLY A 807 4.11 -32.50 12.17
CA GLY A 807 4.27 -33.34 13.35
C GLY A 807 4.90 -32.59 14.53
N PRO A 808 4.83 -33.14 15.77
CA PRO A 808 5.44 -32.52 16.96
C PRO A 808 6.95 -32.23 16.87
N SER A 809 7.64 -32.84 15.91
CA SER A 809 9.08 -32.69 15.67
C SER A 809 9.44 -31.60 14.66
N THR A 810 8.49 -31.16 13.85
CA THR A 810 8.65 -30.15 12.79
C THR A 810 7.33 -29.38 12.65
N PRO A 811 6.91 -28.61 13.68
CA PRO A 811 5.71 -27.80 13.60
C PRO A 811 5.96 -26.64 12.61
N GLU A 812 5.03 -26.46 11.68
CA GLU A 812 4.98 -25.31 10.80
C GLU A 812 3.78 -24.43 11.21
N GLU A 813 3.93 -23.12 11.05
CA GLU A 813 2.83 -22.18 11.29
C GLU A 813 2.75 -21.08 10.23
N ALA A 814 1.53 -20.62 10.01
CA ALA A 814 1.19 -19.44 9.24
C ALA A 814 0.33 -18.53 10.12
N ARG A 815 0.55 -17.23 10.02
CA ARG A 815 -0.19 -16.23 10.78
C ARG A 815 -0.81 -15.25 9.83
N ALA A 816 -2.01 -14.82 10.19
CA ALA A 816 -2.72 -13.77 9.49
C ALA A 816 -3.31 -12.83 10.50
N THR A 817 -3.25 -11.54 10.21
CA THR A 817 -3.82 -10.51 11.07
C THR A 817 -4.56 -9.50 10.21
N THR A 818 -5.63 -8.95 10.75
CA THR A 818 -6.31 -7.78 10.22
C THR A 818 -6.43 -6.75 11.34
N THR A 819 -6.57 -5.48 10.96
CA THR A 819 -6.89 -4.42 11.91
C THR A 819 -8.37 -4.11 11.76
N ALA A 820 -9.12 -4.24 12.85
CA ALA A 820 -10.53 -3.88 12.87
C ALA A 820 -10.75 -2.69 13.79
N ARG A 821 -11.51 -1.69 13.33
CA ARG A 821 -11.97 -0.60 14.18
C ARG A 821 -13.17 -1.08 14.99
N LEU A 822 -13.09 -0.88 16.30
CA LEU A 822 -14.21 -1.15 17.19
C LEU A 822 -15.34 -0.17 16.88
N ALA A 823 -16.57 -0.65 16.83
CA ALA A 823 -17.74 0.20 16.65
C ALA A 823 -17.74 1.30 17.73
N PHE A 824 -17.84 2.56 17.29
CA PHE A 824 -17.83 3.69 18.22
C PHE A 824 -19.15 3.75 18.99
N ASP A 825 -19.05 3.84 20.32
CA ASP A 825 -20.20 3.99 21.20
C ASP A 825 -19.90 5.07 22.26
N PRO A 826 -20.53 6.26 22.19
CA PRO A 826 -20.35 7.29 23.19
C PRO A 826 -20.85 6.86 24.58
N ALA A 827 -21.72 5.85 24.69
CA ALA A 827 -22.22 5.36 25.97
C ALA A 827 -21.16 4.67 26.84
N TRP A 828 -20.05 4.22 26.25
CA TRP A 828 -18.91 3.68 26.98
C TRP A 828 -18.21 4.74 27.86
N TYR A 829 -18.29 6.01 27.47
CA TYR A 829 -17.99 7.16 28.32
C TYR A 829 -19.16 7.40 29.27
N ASP A 830 -19.10 6.72 30.41
CA ASP A 830 -20.19 6.57 31.36
C ASP A 830 -20.47 7.80 32.22
N ASP A 831 -19.58 8.80 32.21
CA ASP A 831 -19.77 10.07 32.90
C ASP A 831 -20.13 11.18 31.89
N VAL A 832 -21.35 11.69 31.96
CA VAL A 832 -21.79 12.86 31.18
C VAL A 832 -21.39 14.11 31.95
N VAL A 833 -20.24 14.67 31.58
CA VAL A 833 -19.62 15.84 32.22
C VAL A 833 -20.39 17.12 31.91
N LEU A 834 -20.88 17.24 30.67
CA LEU A 834 -21.64 18.39 30.19
C LEU A 834 -22.63 17.90 29.13
N HIS A 835 -23.84 18.44 29.17
CA HIS A 835 -24.78 18.38 28.06
C HIS A 835 -25.58 19.69 28.11
N ASP A 836 -25.43 20.51 27.08
CA ASP A 836 -26.08 21.81 26.96
C ASP A 836 -26.84 21.88 25.63
N ASP A 837 -28.17 21.90 25.72
CA ASP A 837 -29.08 22.11 24.59
C ASP A 837 -29.34 23.60 24.33
N PHE A 838 -28.71 24.49 25.10
CA PHE A 838 -28.82 25.94 24.97
C PHE A 838 -30.26 26.49 25.07
N ASP A 839 -31.16 25.77 25.75
CA ASP A 839 -32.50 26.24 26.13
C ASP A 839 -32.44 27.46 27.07
N ALA A 840 -31.33 27.60 27.82
CA ALA A 840 -31.03 28.71 28.69
C ALA A 840 -29.80 29.48 28.20
N ASP A 841 -29.65 30.74 28.62
CA ASP A 841 -28.46 31.54 28.33
C ASP A 841 -27.28 31.05 29.18
N THR A 842 -26.44 30.20 28.59
CA THR A 842 -25.20 29.66 29.17
C THR A 842 -23.95 30.39 28.66
N ALA A 843 -24.09 31.51 27.94
CA ALA A 843 -22.96 32.19 27.30
C ALA A 843 -21.86 32.62 28.31
N ALA A 844 -22.23 32.82 29.58
CA ALA A 844 -21.29 33.15 30.65
C ALA A 844 -20.34 32.01 31.05
N ASP A 845 -20.68 30.76 30.74
CA ASP A 845 -19.89 29.57 31.08
C ASP A 845 -18.78 29.28 30.07
N TRP A 846 -18.83 29.94 28.91
CA TRP A 846 -17.84 29.85 27.85
C TRP A 846 -16.76 30.92 27.98
N THR A 847 -15.52 30.57 27.67
CA THR A 847 -14.38 31.48 27.67
C THR A 847 -13.70 31.51 26.32
N THR A 848 -13.35 32.70 25.84
CA THR A 848 -12.64 32.81 24.57
C THR A 848 -11.19 32.36 24.73
N LEU A 849 -10.79 31.41 23.89
CA LEU A 849 -9.41 31.02 23.63
C LEU A 849 -9.04 31.74 22.33
N ARG A 850 -8.10 32.70 22.34
CA ARG A 850 -7.77 33.50 21.14
C ARG A 850 -6.57 32.90 20.38
N PRO A 851 -6.76 32.07 19.36
CA PRO A 851 -5.66 31.49 18.60
C PRO A 851 -5.04 32.45 17.56
N SER A 852 -5.71 33.55 17.20
CA SER A 852 -5.36 34.35 16.02
C SER A 852 -5.63 35.85 16.12
N GLY A 853 -5.29 36.57 15.04
CA GLY A 853 -5.54 37.99 14.87
C GLY A 853 -6.85 38.36 14.15
N GLU A 854 -7.69 37.39 13.77
CA GLU A 854 -8.99 37.67 13.16
C GLU A 854 -9.99 38.28 14.17
N ALA A 855 -11.05 38.92 13.67
CA ALA A 855 -12.09 39.48 14.52
C ALA A 855 -12.86 38.36 15.23
N LEU A 856 -13.28 38.59 16.49
CA LEU A 856 -14.14 37.66 17.20
C LEU A 856 -15.61 37.88 16.80
N PRO A 857 -16.41 36.80 16.63
CA PRO A 857 -17.85 36.94 16.45
C PRO A 857 -18.55 37.39 17.74
N ALA A 858 -19.77 37.91 17.58
CA ALA A 858 -20.72 38.06 18.67
C ALA A 858 -21.34 36.69 18.96
N VAL A 859 -21.22 36.21 20.20
CA VAL A 859 -21.74 34.90 20.61
C VAL A 859 -22.92 35.07 21.54
N ALA A 860 -23.97 34.28 21.33
CA ALA A 860 -25.14 34.19 22.19
C ALA A 860 -25.57 32.72 22.36
N ALA A 861 -25.99 32.37 23.57
CA ALA A 861 -26.61 31.08 23.90
C ALA A 861 -28.06 31.34 24.32
N GLY A 862 -28.98 30.51 23.86
CA GLY A 862 -30.42 30.63 24.13
C GLY A 862 -31.27 30.21 22.94
N ASP A 863 -32.57 30.02 23.18
CA ASP A 863 -33.52 29.59 22.15
C ASP A 863 -33.13 28.27 21.45
N GLY A 864 -32.39 27.39 22.15
CA GLY A 864 -32.00 26.07 21.66
C GLY A 864 -30.72 26.05 20.81
N VAL A 865 -29.93 27.12 20.78
CA VAL A 865 -28.65 27.16 20.05
C VAL A 865 -27.57 27.98 20.76
N LEU A 866 -26.31 27.63 20.49
CA LEU A 866 -25.15 28.51 20.65
C LEU A 866 -24.77 29.06 19.27
N ALA A 867 -24.91 30.37 19.08
CA ALA A 867 -24.73 31.02 17.79
C ALA A 867 -23.59 32.05 17.83
N ALA A 868 -22.77 32.06 16.78
CA ALA A 868 -21.73 33.05 16.54
C ALA A 868 -22.05 33.84 15.27
N SER A 869 -22.09 35.18 15.37
CA SER A 869 -22.48 36.07 14.26
C SER A 869 -21.47 37.18 14.02
N GLY A 870 -21.30 37.57 12.75
CA GLY A 870 -20.50 38.72 12.37
C GLY A 870 -20.81 39.26 10.96
N ASP A 871 -20.62 40.57 10.76
CA ASP A 871 -20.84 41.25 9.48
C ASP A 871 -19.62 41.19 8.53
N ALA A 872 -18.49 40.64 9.00
CA ALA A 872 -17.23 40.47 8.28
C ALA A 872 -16.50 39.22 8.80
N ARG A 873 -15.39 38.83 8.15
CA ARG A 873 -14.67 37.59 8.48
C ARG A 873 -14.30 37.53 9.95
N TYR A 874 -14.67 36.44 10.59
CA TYR A 874 -14.43 36.21 12.01
C TYR A 874 -13.91 34.80 12.25
N TRP A 875 -13.17 34.64 13.36
CA TRP A 875 -12.79 33.36 13.92
C TRP A 875 -12.70 33.45 15.44
N GLY A 876 -13.33 32.52 16.14
CA GLY A 876 -13.20 32.41 17.60
C GLY A 876 -13.28 30.96 18.08
N LEU A 877 -12.49 30.64 19.10
CA LEU A 877 -12.59 29.39 19.86
C LEU A 877 -13.13 29.69 21.27
N TYR A 878 -14.01 28.83 21.76
CA TYR A 878 -14.74 29.00 23.00
C TYR A 878 -14.63 27.71 23.82
N GLY A 879 -13.89 27.77 24.92
CA GLY A 879 -13.71 26.67 25.86
C GLY A 879 -14.70 26.76 27.03
N HIS A 880 -15.33 25.65 27.40
CA HIS A 880 -16.26 25.60 28.52
C HIS A 880 -15.52 25.58 29.87
N ARG A 881 -15.82 26.52 30.78
CA ARG A 881 -15.01 26.78 31.99
C ARG A 881 -15.10 25.71 33.07
N THR A 882 -16.24 25.01 33.16
CA THR A 882 -16.56 24.13 34.28
C THR A 882 -16.53 22.64 33.92
N ALA A 883 -16.57 22.31 32.63
CA ALA A 883 -16.43 20.93 32.17
C ALA A 883 -14.97 20.48 32.30
N ARG A 884 -14.76 19.24 32.74
CA ARG A 884 -13.44 18.63 32.91
C ARG A 884 -13.41 17.30 32.17
N VAL A 885 -12.34 17.09 31.41
CA VAL A 885 -12.10 15.86 30.67
C VAL A 885 -11.13 14.97 31.43
N THR A 886 -11.11 13.68 31.11
CA THR A 886 -10.15 12.70 31.63
C THR A 886 -9.17 12.29 30.52
N SER A 887 -8.33 11.29 30.76
CA SER A 887 -7.49 10.69 29.71
C SER A 887 -8.30 10.11 28.55
N SER A 888 -9.56 9.74 28.81
CA SER A 888 -10.49 9.23 27.81
C SER A 888 -11.79 10.01 27.85
N SER A 889 -11.98 10.84 26.84
CA SER A 889 -13.17 11.71 26.69
C SER A 889 -13.63 11.80 25.25
N VAL A 890 -14.90 12.14 25.08
CA VAL A 890 -15.48 12.52 23.78
C VAL A 890 -16.19 13.85 23.92
N VAL A 891 -15.97 14.73 22.95
CA VAL A 891 -16.72 15.98 22.77
C VAL A 891 -17.63 15.80 21.56
N ILE A 892 -18.93 16.06 21.72
CA ILE A 892 -19.97 15.86 20.70
C ILE A 892 -20.72 17.18 20.49
N ALA A 893 -21.02 17.53 19.24
CA ALA A 893 -21.89 18.65 18.93
C ALA A 893 -22.91 18.27 17.85
N GLU A 894 -24.13 18.80 17.99
CA GLU A 894 -25.14 18.77 16.93
C GLU A 894 -25.10 20.08 16.15
N ILE A 895 -24.98 19.99 14.83
CA ILE A 895 -24.90 21.15 13.96
C ILE A 895 -26.27 21.83 13.90
N GLY A 896 -26.31 23.12 14.22
CA GLY A 896 -27.52 23.93 14.13
C GLY A 896 -27.70 24.53 12.75
N ALA A 897 -26.76 25.39 12.34
CA ALA A 897 -26.78 26.02 11.02
C ALA A 897 -25.40 26.52 10.61
N PHE A 898 -25.09 26.43 9.32
CA PHE A 898 -24.01 27.18 8.68
C PHE A 898 -24.52 28.53 8.16
N SER A 899 -23.59 29.45 7.87
CA SER A 899 -23.96 30.80 7.43
C SER A 899 -24.57 30.82 6.02
N GLY A 900 -24.15 29.89 5.15
CA GLY A 900 -24.53 29.84 3.74
C GLY A 900 -24.08 31.05 2.93
N ALA A 901 -23.23 31.91 3.51
CA ALA A 901 -22.77 33.17 2.94
C ALA A 901 -21.25 33.25 2.76
N GLY A 902 -20.56 32.15 3.08
CA GLY A 902 -19.11 31.97 2.91
C GLY A 902 -18.70 31.82 1.45
N THR A 903 -17.52 32.36 1.12
CA THR A 903 -16.83 32.15 -0.15
C THR A 903 -15.54 31.35 0.02
N GLN A 904 -15.02 31.30 1.25
CA GLN A 904 -13.87 30.50 1.65
C GLN A 904 -14.11 29.86 3.02
N GLU A 905 -14.68 30.61 3.97
CA GLU A 905 -14.91 30.15 5.34
C GLU A 905 -16.40 30.11 5.69
N ASP A 906 -16.85 28.93 6.09
CA ASP A 906 -18.14 28.65 6.71
C ASP A 906 -17.96 27.40 7.58
N SER A 907 -17.22 27.56 8.67
CA SER A 907 -16.50 26.48 9.34
C SER A 907 -16.84 26.36 10.83
N LEU A 908 -16.99 25.11 11.28
CA LEU A 908 -17.15 24.72 12.67
C LEU A 908 -15.89 23.97 13.14
N PHE A 909 -15.50 24.17 14.40
CA PHE A 909 -14.40 23.45 15.04
C PHE A 909 -14.89 22.79 16.34
N LEU A 910 -14.45 21.56 16.62
CA LEU A 910 -14.85 20.79 17.79
C LEU A 910 -13.66 20.06 18.41
N GLY A 911 -13.46 20.17 19.72
CA GLY A 911 -12.46 19.35 20.39
C GLY A 911 -11.99 19.86 21.74
N LEU A 912 -10.68 19.76 21.99
CA LEU A 912 -10.02 20.22 23.22
C LEU A 912 -9.01 21.31 22.92
N ALA A 913 -9.00 22.38 23.71
CA ALA A 913 -8.01 23.45 23.58
C ALA A 913 -7.66 24.09 24.92
N ALA A 914 -6.44 24.59 25.01
CA ALA A 914 -5.89 25.31 26.15
C ALA A 914 -5.54 26.77 25.80
N ALA A 915 -5.32 27.58 26.83
CA ALA A 915 -4.99 29.00 26.66
C ALA A 915 -3.60 29.26 26.06
N ASP A 916 -2.69 28.29 26.14
CA ASP A 916 -1.33 28.35 25.60
C ASP A 916 -1.23 27.90 24.13
N ARG A 917 -2.37 27.71 23.46
CA ARG A 917 -2.52 27.20 22.09
C ARG A 917 -2.22 25.72 21.90
N THR A 918 -2.16 24.94 22.96
CA THR A 918 -2.25 23.48 22.86
C THR A 918 -3.68 23.10 22.51
N TYR A 919 -3.91 22.39 21.40
CA TYR A 919 -5.26 21.95 21.02
C TYR A 919 -5.25 20.75 20.09
N ALA A 920 -6.38 20.05 20.07
CA ALA A 920 -6.78 19.11 19.03
C ALA A 920 -8.24 19.42 18.67
N LEU A 921 -8.48 19.85 17.43
CA LEU A 921 -9.77 20.33 16.97
C LEU A 921 -10.10 19.69 15.62
N ALA A 922 -11.19 18.93 15.57
CA ALA A 922 -11.82 18.59 14.30
C ALA A 922 -12.38 19.87 13.68
N TRP A 923 -12.24 20.04 12.37
CA TRP A 923 -12.81 21.17 11.64
C TRP A 923 -13.65 20.70 10.47
N PHE A 924 -14.70 21.46 10.18
CA PHE A 924 -15.73 21.15 9.19
C PHE A 924 -16.03 22.42 8.42
N ASN A 925 -15.76 22.46 7.11
CA ASN A 925 -15.99 23.61 6.26
C ASN A 925 -17.12 23.29 5.27
N HIS A 926 -18.23 24.01 5.43
CA HIS A 926 -19.43 23.82 4.62
C HIS A 926 -19.26 24.33 3.18
N THR A 927 -18.53 25.41 2.95
CA THR A 927 -18.33 26.01 1.61
C THR A 927 -17.50 25.11 0.70
N ASN A 928 -16.41 24.55 1.23
CA ASN A 928 -15.48 23.70 0.47
C ASN A 928 -15.83 22.21 0.54
N VAL A 929 -16.89 21.85 1.29
CA VAL A 929 -17.30 20.46 1.51
C VAL A 929 -16.11 19.65 2.04
N ALA A 930 -15.43 20.16 3.06
CA ALA A 930 -14.13 19.69 3.49
C ALA A 930 -14.04 19.54 5.01
N SER A 931 -13.35 18.50 5.46
CA SER A 931 -13.11 18.26 6.88
C SER A 931 -11.68 17.81 7.17
N GLY A 932 -11.25 18.03 8.40
CA GLY A 932 -9.93 17.61 8.85
C GLY A 932 -9.79 17.75 10.36
N LEU A 933 -8.55 17.66 10.81
CA LEU A 933 -8.18 17.81 12.20
C LEU A 933 -6.94 18.70 12.28
N ASP A 934 -6.97 19.67 13.19
CA ASP A 934 -5.80 20.45 13.54
C ASP A 934 -5.34 20.08 14.94
N TYR A 935 -4.04 19.81 15.10
CA TYR A 935 -3.44 19.66 16.41
C TYR A 935 -2.10 20.38 16.52
N VAL A 936 -1.84 20.95 17.71
CA VAL A 936 -0.66 21.78 18.00
C VAL A 936 -0.13 21.48 19.40
N GLY A 937 1.18 21.28 19.50
CA GLY A 937 1.94 21.15 20.75
C GLY A 937 3.12 22.13 20.75
N GLY A 938 2.89 23.37 21.16
CA GLY A 938 3.92 24.42 21.09
C GLY A 938 3.93 25.19 19.75
N ALA A 939 5.10 25.31 19.11
CA ALA A 939 5.31 26.17 17.93
C ALA A 939 5.04 25.48 16.58
N ASP A 940 5.01 24.14 16.56
CA ASP A 940 4.81 23.33 15.37
C ASP A 940 3.40 22.74 15.37
N GLY A 941 2.73 22.79 14.22
CA GLY A 941 1.36 22.32 14.04
C GLY A 941 1.25 21.39 12.83
N SER A 942 0.34 20.42 12.92
CA SER A 942 0.00 19.50 11.84
C SER A 942 -1.50 19.56 11.58
N SER A 943 -1.88 19.49 10.31
CA SER A 943 -3.27 19.56 9.84
C SER A 943 -3.51 18.41 8.86
N PRO A 944 -3.72 17.17 9.33
CA PRO A 944 -4.16 16.10 8.45
C PRO A 944 -5.54 16.43 7.85
N TYR A 945 -5.62 16.33 6.53
CA TYR A 945 -6.84 16.48 5.75
C TYR A 945 -7.50 15.11 5.58
N PHE A 946 -8.81 15.01 5.82
CA PHE A 946 -9.54 13.73 5.82
C PHE A 946 -10.50 13.57 4.63
N GLY A 947 -10.46 14.46 3.64
CA GLY A 947 -11.27 14.36 2.42
C GLY A 947 -12.44 15.34 2.34
N LEU A 948 -13.26 15.15 1.30
CA LEU A 948 -14.42 15.98 1.01
C LEU A 948 -15.69 15.38 1.61
N ARG A 949 -16.35 16.10 2.53
CA ARG A 949 -17.64 15.71 3.10
C ARG A 949 -18.53 16.89 3.41
N GLY A 950 -19.81 16.75 3.06
CA GLY A 950 -20.85 17.74 3.36
C GLY A 950 -21.52 17.43 4.69
N TYR A 951 -21.74 18.47 5.50
CA TYR A 951 -22.50 18.40 6.74
C TYR A 951 -23.60 19.45 6.72
N GLY A 952 -24.72 19.14 7.37
CA GLY A 952 -25.91 19.96 7.45
C GLY A 952 -26.50 20.06 8.86
N PRO A 953 -27.55 20.90 9.01
CA PRO A 953 -28.32 20.98 10.24
C PRO A 953 -28.87 19.62 10.71
N GLY A 954 -28.67 19.29 11.98
CA GLY A 954 -29.10 18.04 12.61
C GLY A 954 -28.05 16.93 12.64
N ASP A 955 -26.98 17.05 11.85
CA ASP A 955 -25.88 16.08 11.89
C ASP A 955 -25.13 16.23 13.22
N ARG A 956 -24.72 15.09 13.80
CA ARG A 956 -23.90 15.06 15.01
C ARG A 956 -22.47 14.67 14.66
N ILE A 957 -21.52 15.37 15.24
CA ILE A 957 -20.09 15.15 15.06
C ILE A 957 -19.42 14.99 16.41
N ALA A 958 -18.38 14.17 16.47
CA ALA A 958 -17.67 13.87 17.70
C ALA A 958 -16.15 13.91 17.49
N LEU A 959 -15.43 14.49 18.45
CA LEU A 959 -14.00 14.30 18.62
C LEU A 959 -13.78 13.40 19.85
N GLN A 960 -13.26 12.21 19.61
CA GLN A 960 -12.78 11.29 20.62
C GLN A 960 -11.31 11.57 20.94
N VAL A 961 -10.95 11.54 22.22
CA VAL A 961 -9.57 11.64 22.70
C VAL A 961 -9.29 10.53 23.70
N ASN A 962 -8.25 9.74 23.44
CA ASN A 962 -7.78 8.68 24.33
C ASN A 962 -6.24 8.74 24.42
N GLY A 963 -5.73 9.35 25.49
CA GLY A 963 -4.31 9.65 25.63
C GLY A 963 -3.80 10.57 24.51
N ALA A 964 -2.82 10.10 23.75
CA ALA A 964 -2.26 10.82 22.60
C ALA A 964 -3.03 10.59 21.28
N ARG A 965 -4.04 9.72 21.25
CA ARG A 965 -4.84 9.43 20.05
C ARG A 965 -6.08 10.31 20.01
N VAL A 966 -6.37 10.86 18.84
CA VAL A 966 -7.58 11.63 18.55
C VAL A 966 -8.26 11.10 17.29
N ASP A 967 -9.58 10.93 17.35
CA ASP A 967 -10.39 10.39 16.25
C ASP A 967 -11.69 11.20 16.08
N VAL A 968 -12.13 11.36 14.84
CA VAL A 968 -13.30 12.14 14.44
C VAL A 968 -14.37 11.18 13.94
N PHE A 969 -15.58 11.34 14.47
CA PHE A 969 -16.76 10.57 14.09
C PHE A 969 -17.92 11.51 13.75
N ALA A 970 -18.89 10.99 13.01
CA ALA A 970 -20.17 11.64 12.77
C ALA A 970 -21.28 10.59 12.80
N GLU A 971 -22.49 11.02 13.15
CA GLU A 971 -23.67 10.17 13.26
C GLU A 971 -24.63 10.46 12.12
N GLU A 972 -25.06 9.40 11.43
CA GLU A 972 -26.03 9.44 10.34
C GLU A 972 -27.04 8.32 10.50
N ASP A 973 -28.33 8.65 10.39
CA ASP A 973 -29.44 7.69 10.58
C ASP A 973 -29.34 6.84 11.87
N GLY A 974 -28.69 7.40 12.91
CA GLY A 974 -28.48 6.77 14.21
C GLY A 974 -27.27 5.83 14.30
N ALA A 975 -26.38 5.82 13.31
CA ALA A 975 -25.14 5.07 13.30
C ALA A 975 -23.93 6.02 13.28
N TRP A 976 -22.94 5.74 14.14
CA TRP A 976 -21.68 6.48 14.15
C TRP A 976 -20.69 5.85 13.18
N THR A 977 -20.08 6.67 12.34
CA THR A 977 -19.02 6.25 11.43
C THR A 977 -17.77 7.09 11.65
N TRP A 978 -16.61 6.45 11.49
CA TRP A 978 -15.30 7.09 11.63
C TRP A 978 -14.92 7.83 10.35
N TYR A 979 -14.31 9.01 10.49
CA TYR A 979 -13.91 9.85 9.34
C TYR A 979 -12.42 10.08 9.25
N GLY A 980 -11.71 10.00 10.36
CA GLY A 980 -10.28 10.31 10.38
C GLY A 980 -9.76 10.42 11.80
N GLY A 981 -8.46 10.28 11.96
CA GLY A 981 -7.84 10.34 13.26
C GLY A 981 -6.34 10.16 13.17
N THR A 982 -5.64 10.52 14.22
CA THR A 982 -4.18 10.44 14.26
C THR A 982 -3.68 10.35 15.70
N THR A 983 -2.43 9.94 15.86
CA THR A 983 -1.70 10.09 17.11
C THR A 983 -0.99 11.43 17.07
N THR A 984 -1.15 12.26 18.09
CA THR A 984 -0.64 13.64 18.11
C THR A 984 0.89 13.73 18.24
N GLY A 985 1.62 12.62 18.23
CA GLY A 985 3.08 12.59 18.42
C GLY A 985 3.54 13.14 19.78
N GLY A 986 2.66 13.11 20.79
CA GLY A 986 2.90 13.72 22.10
C GLY A 986 2.60 15.22 22.17
N ALA A 987 2.17 15.85 21.07
CA ALA A 987 1.76 17.26 21.04
C ALA A 987 0.54 17.53 21.95
N LEU A 988 -0.34 16.54 22.08
CA LEU A 988 -1.43 16.52 23.06
C LEU A 988 -1.63 15.08 23.53
N ASP A 989 -1.25 14.80 24.77
CA ASP A 989 -1.46 13.50 25.42
C ASP A 989 -2.26 13.72 26.71
N THR A 990 -3.54 13.34 26.70
CA THR A 990 -4.42 13.48 27.87
C THR A 990 -4.11 12.50 29.01
N SER A 991 -3.21 11.53 28.78
CA SER A 991 -2.68 10.68 29.85
C SER A 991 -1.64 11.42 30.71
N ASP A 992 -1.06 12.51 30.20
CA ASP A 992 -0.22 13.43 30.98
C ASP A 992 -1.09 14.37 31.82
N PRO A 993 -1.03 14.29 33.16
CA PRO A 993 -1.81 15.14 34.05
C PRO A 993 -1.55 16.65 33.87
N ASP A 994 -0.35 17.05 33.44
CA ASP A 994 0.02 18.45 33.25
C ASP A 994 -0.60 19.01 31.96
N VAL A 995 -0.64 18.21 30.89
CA VAL A 995 -1.36 18.55 29.64
C VAL A 995 -2.86 18.61 29.90
N LEU A 996 -3.40 17.59 30.58
CA LEU A 996 -4.84 17.47 30.87
C LEU A 996 -5.38 18.65 31.70
N ALA A 997 -4.61 19.17 32.66
CA ALA A 997 -5.04 20.23 33.56
C ALA A 997 -5.38 21.57 32.85
N GLY A 998 -4.82 21.80 31.65
CA GLY A 998 -5.01 23.03 30.88
C GLY A 998 -6.10 22.96 29.81
N LEU A 999 -6.59 21.76 29.47
CA LEU A 999 -7.50 21.55 28.35
C LEU A 999 -8.96 21.81 28.73
N LEU A 1000 -9.66 22.54 27.86
CA LEU A 1000 -11.09 22.79 27.95
C LEU A 1000 -11.82 22.15 26.75
N PRO A 1001 -12.99 21.52 26.95
CA PRO A 1001 -13.91 21.22 25.86
C PRO A 1001 -14.23 22.49 25.09
N THR A 1002 -14.02 22.45 23.78
CA THR A 1002 -13.95 23.65 22.94
C THR A 1002 -14.81 23.49 21.70
N ILE A 1003 -15.56 24.55 21.40
CA ILE A 1003 -16.23 24.75 20.12
C ILE A 1003 -15.65 26.00 19.45
N GLY A 1004 -15.55 26.01 18.13
CA GLY A 1004 -15.05 27.14 17.36
C GLY A 1004 -15.89 27.46 16.15
N PHE A 1005 -15.91 28.73 15.78
CA PHE A 1005 -16.69 29.25 14.67
C PHE A 1005 -15.81 30.14 13.81
N ARG A 1006 -15.82 29.93 12.49
CA ARG A 1006 -15.14 30.78 11.52
C ARG A 1006 -15.99 30.96 10.29
N ALA A 1007 -16.34 32.18 9.94
CA ALA A 1007 -17.07 32.45 8.71
C ALA A 1007 -16.66 33.78 8.10
N ASP A 1008 -16.84 33.92 6.78
CA ASP A 1008 -16.62 35.19 6.08
C ASP A 1008 -17.62 36.28 6.53
N ARG A 1009 -18.85 35.88 6.89
CA ARG A 1009 -19.94 36.70 7.46
C ARG A 1009 -21.15 35.82 7.78
N GLY A 1010 -22.12 36.36 8.50
CA GLY A 1010 -23.36 35.66 8.85
C GLY A 1010 -23.24 34.89 10.15
N THR A 1011 -24.10 33.89 10.33
CA THR A 1011 -24.24 33.15 11.59
C THR A 1011 -23.94 31.68 11.40
N VAL A 1012 -23.07 31.13 12.25
CA VAL A 1012 -22.89 29.68 12.41
C VAL A 1012 -23.36 29.30 13.81
N SER A 1013 -24.05 28.17 13.97
CA SER A 1013 -24.59 27.75 15.26
C SER A 1013 -24.58 26.23 15.47
N VAL A 1014 -24.55 25.82 16.73
CA VAL A 1014 -24.75 24.43 17.18
C VAL A 1014 -26.01 24.33 18.02
N ALA A 1015 -26.73 23.21 17.89
CA ALA A 1015 -27.98 22.95 18.60
C ALA A 1015 -27.76 22.28 19.96
N SER A 1016 -26.71 21.47 20.10
CA SER A 1016 -26.31 20.89 21.39
C SER A 1016 -24.80 20.72 21.47
N PHE A 1017 -24.28 20.71 22.70
CA PHE A 1017 -22.88 20.41 23.01
C PHE A 1017 -22.78 19.47 24.21
N GLU A 1018 -22.19 18.30 24.00
CA GLU A 1018 -22.06 17.24 24.99
C GLU A 1018 -20.59 16.87 25.20
N VAL A 1019 -20.23 16.62 26.45
CA VAL A 1019 -18.91 16.11 26.82
C VAL A 1019 -19.12 14.90 27.70
N ARG A 1020 -18.52 13.78 27.31
CA ARG A 1020 -18.52 12.56 28.11
C ARG A 1020 -17.10 12.14 28.42
N SER A 1021 -16.90 11.53 29.57
CA SER A 1021 -15.61 11.01 30.02
C SER A 1021 -15.74 9.62 30.61
N ARG A 1022 -14.63 8.92 30.72
CA ARG A 1022 -14.57 7.63 31.41
C ARG A 1022 -14.42 7.86 32.91
N SER A 1023 -15.37 7.37 33.70
CA SER A 1023 -15.40 7.57 35.17
C SER A 1023 -14.23 6.88 35.90
N THR A 1024 -13.69 5.81 35.33
CA THR A 1024 -12.53 5.07 35.87
C THR A 1024 -11.23 5.85 35.75
N ASP A 1025 -11.17 6.84 34.86
CA ASP A 1025 -9.95 7.56 34.49
C ASP A 1025 -9.77 8.86 35.29
N VAL A 1026 -10.73 9.18 36.17
CA VAL A 1026 -10.62 10.34 37.06
C VAL A 1026 -9.45 10.12 38.01
N PRO A 1027 -8.41 10.97 38.00
CA PRO A 1027 -7.25 10.78 38.87
C PRO A 1027 -7.66 10.69 40.35
N ALA A 1028 -7.07 9.72 41.05
CA ALA A 1028 -7.30 9.54 42.48
C ALA A 1028 -6.74 10.74 43.27
N PRO A 1029 -7.46 11.24 44.31
CA PRO A 1029 -6.93 12.27 45.19
C PRO A 1029 -5.62 11.81 45.84
N GLN A 1030 -4.55 12.58 45.67
CA GLN A 1030 -3.23 12.27 46.21
C GLN A 1030 -3.03 12.93 47.58
N VAL A 1031 -2.63 12.14 48.58
CA VAL A 1031 -2.27 12.63 49.91
C VAL A 1031 -0.88 12.15 50.34
N ASP A 1032 -0.05 13.08 50.82
CA ASP A 1032 1.18 12.74 51.53
C ASP A 1032 0.87 12.48 53.01
N VAL A 1033 1.06 11.24 53.46
CA VAL A 1033 0.71 10.82 54.81
C VAL A 1033 1.93 10.56 55.67
N THR A 1034 1.95 11.14 56.87
CA THR A 1034 2.95 10.85 57.90
C THR A 1034 2.28 10.50 59.23
N ALA A 1035 2.82 9.48 59.91
CA ALA A 1035 2.40 9.08 61.24
C ALA A 1035 3.62 9.03 62.17
N VAL A 1036 3.68 9.93 63.15
CA VAL A 1036 4.85 10.09 64.03
C VAL A 1036 4.44 9.93 65.49
N PRO A 1037 5.03 8.97 66.22
CA PRO A 1037 4.78 8.83 67.64
C PRO A 1037 5.53 9.94 68.40
N ARG A 1038 4.92 10.52 69.45
CA ARG A 1038 5.54 11.57 70.28
C ARG A 1038 5.08 11.53 71.74
N CYS A 1039 5.97 11.98 72.64
CA CYS A 1039 5.68 12.11 74.06
C CYS A 1039 5.16 13.51 74.39
N LEU A 1040 4.00 13.59 75.02
CA LEU A 1040 3.44 14.84 75.54
C LEU A 1040 3.04 14.62 77.00
N ALA A 1041 3.71 15.34 77.90
CA ALA A 1041 3.45 15.29 79.35
C ALA A 1041 3.43 13.86 79.95
N GLY A 1042 4.31 12.97 79.49
CA GLY A 1042 4.42 11.59 79.99
C GLY A 1042 3.41 10.60 79.39
N THR A 1043 2.62 11.01 78.40
CA THR A 1043 1.71 10.12 77.64
C THR A 1043 2.18 10.03 76.19
N ALA A 1044 2.13 8.83 75.61
CA ALA A 1044 2.48 8.59 74.23
C ALA A 1044 1.29 8.91 73.29
N TYR A 1045 1.57 9.61 72.19
CA TYR A 1045 0.61 9.98 71.16
C TYR A 1045 1.09 9.54 69.79
N VAL A 1046 0.18 9.30 68.85
CA VAL A 1046 0.50 9.22 67.42
C VAL A 1046 -0.06 10.47 66.74
N ALA A 1047 0.82 11.27 66.14
CA ALA A 1047 0.43 12.41 65.31
C ALA A 1047 0.34 11.97 63.86
N VAL A 1048 -0.86 12.03 63.29
CA VAL A 1048 -1.11 11.71 61.89
C VAL A 1048 -1.35 13.02 61.15
N ARG A 1049 -0.62 13.22 60.06
CA ARG A 1049 -0.79 14.33 59.12
C ARG A 1049 -1.00 13.76 57.73
N ALA A 1050 -2.05 14.21 57.05
CA ALA A 1050 -2.26 13.99 55.63
C ALA A 1050 -2.26 15.34 54.93
N SER A 1051 -1.36 15.54 53.96
CA SER A 1051 -1.28 16.73 53.12
C SER A 1051 -1.95 16.42 51.80
N TYR A 1052 -3.08 17.06 51.49
CA TYR A 1052 -3.77 16.84 50.23
C TYR A 1052 -3.02 17.59 49.12
N VAL A 1053 -2.49 16.85 48.15
CA VAL A 1053 -1.65 17.37 47.06
C VAL A 1053 -2.53 17.82 45.88
N GLY A 1054 -3.73 17.23 45.74
CA GLY A 1054 -4.66 17.46 44.63
C GLY A 1054 -4.94 16.17 43.86
N THR A 1055 -5.49 16.29 42.65
CA THR A 1055 -5.71 15.19 41.70
C THR A 1055 -4.62 15.14 40.60
N GLY A 1056 -3.44 15.76 40.84
CA GLY A 1056 -2.30 15.84 39.90
C GLY A 1056 -1.12 16.66 40.48
N SER A 1057 -0.12 17.02 39.65
CA SER A 1057 1.12 17.71 40.04
C SER A 1057 0.98 19.19 40.47
N ALA A 1058 -0.18 19.82 40.22
CA ALA A 1058 -0.32 21.28 40.27
C ALA A 1058 -1.38 21.84 41.24
N GLY A 1059 -1.75 21.12 42.31
CA GLY A 1059 -2.67 21.65 43.32
C GLY A 1059 -4.11 21.89 42.82
N ALA A 1060 -4.49 21.26 41.71
CA ALA A 1060 -5.87 21.21 41.22
C ALA A 1060 -6.68 20.13 41.96
N GLY A 1061 -7.99 20.33 42.13
CA GLY A 1061 -8.91 19.36 42.71
C GLY A 1061 -9.94 19.98 43.65
N ASP A 1062 -11.11 19.37 43.75
CA ASP A 1062 -12.14 19.79 44.71
C ASP A 1062 -11.72 19.48 46.16
N PRO A 1063 -12.27 20.21 47.16
CA PRO A 1063 -12.05 19.88 48.56
C PRO A 1063 -12.49 18.45 48.88
N VAL A 1064 -11.66 17.72 49.62
CA VAL A 1064 -11.91 16.31 49.98
C VAL A 1064 -12.14 16.15 51.48
N ASP A 1065 -12.86 15.09 51.86
CA ASP A 1065 -13.00 14.71 53.26
C ASP A 1065 -11.88 13.70 53.61
N VAL A 1066 -11.11 13.97 54.67
CA VAL A 1066 -9.97 13.13 55.09
C VAL A 1066 -10.23 12.53 56.46
N GLU A 1067 -10.41 11.22 56.54
CA GLU A 1067 -10.50 10.45 57.78
C GLU A 1067 -9.13 9.88 58.18
N LEU A 1068 -8.62 10.34 59.32
CA LEU A 1068 -7.39 9.84 59.94
C LEU A 1068 -7.75 8.75 60.97
N VAL A 1069 -7.23 7.54 60.81
CA VAL A 1069 -7.56 6.37 61.63
C VAL A 1069 -6.30 5.78 62.27
N THR A 1070 -6.36 5.52 63.58
CA THR A 1070 -5.32 4.80 64.33
C THR A 1070 -5.97 3.76 65.25
N PRO A 1071 -5.20 2.80 65.82
CA PRO A 1071 -5.72 1.91 66.86
C PRO A 1071 -6.28 2.62 68.09
N PHE A 1072 -5.98 3.92 68.26
CA PHE A 1072 -6.36 4.73 69.43
C PHE A 1072 -7.55 5.66 69.16
N GLY A 1073 -8.07 5.68 67.92
CA GLY A 1073 -9.24 6.47 67.51
C GLY A 1073 -9.17 6.94 66.07
N SER A 1074 -10.27 7.53 65.58
CA SER A 1074 -10.36 8.16 64.26
C SER A 1074 -10.86 9.60 64.32
N ARG A 1075 -10.57 10.38 63.27
CA ARG A 1075 -11.01 11.76 63.11
C ARG A 1075 -11.16 12.11 61.63
N THR A 1076 -12.34 12.58 61.25
CA THR A 1076 -12.59 13.16 59.92
C THR A 1076 -12.37 14.67 59.95
N VAL A 1077 -11.67 15.18 58.93
CA VAL A 1077 -11.51 16.60 58.61
C VAL A 1077 -12.19 16.82 57.27
N THR A 1078 -13.28 17.57 57.25
CA THR A 1078 -14.09 17.78 56.05
C THR A 1078 -13.61 18.98 55.24
N GLY A 1079 -13.74 18.93 53.91
CA GLY A 1079 -13.45 20.05 53.01
C GLY A 1079 -11.98 20.50 53.01
N VAL A 1080 -11.04 19.54 53.02
CA VAL A 1080 -9.61 19.79 52.90
C VAL A 1080 -9.30 20.21 51.47
N ALA A 1081 -8.95 21.48 51.27
CA ALA A 1081 -8.58 22.00 49.95
C ALA A 1081 -7.19 21.49 49.50
N PRO A 1082 -6.89 21.46 48.18
CA PRO A 1082 -5.54 21.16 47.70
C PRO A 1082 -4.47 22.05 48.35
N GLY A 1083 -3.33 21.46 48.68
CA GLY A 1083 -2.25 22.08 49.47
C GLY A 1083 -2.53 22.20 50.97
N ALA A 1084 -3.74 21.90 51.45
CA ALA A 1084 -4.09 21.93 52.87
C ALA A 1084 -3.78 20.60 53.59
N ASN A 1085 -3.91 20.61 54.92
CA ASN A 1085 -3.55 19.46 55.76
C ASN A 1085 -4.72 19.04 56.64
N ALA A 1086 -5.00 17.74 56.69
CA ALA A 1086 -5.71 17.12 57.78
C ALA A 1086 -4.71 16.67 58.84
N TYR A 1087 -4.95 17.01 60.10
CA TYR A 1087 -4.05 16.69 61.20
C TYR A 1087 -4.81 16.32 62.47
N GLN A 1088 -4.40 15.22 63.10
CA GLN A 1088 -4.88 14.84 64.43
C GLN A 1088 -3.80 14.11 65.22
N SER A 1089 -3.75 14.37 66.53
CA SER A 1089 -2.92 13.60 67.46
C SER A 1089 -3.81 12.71 68.32
N PHE A 1090 -3.57 11.40 68.29
CA PHE A 1090 -4.33 10.40 69.03
C PHE A 1090 -3.54 9.98 70.27
N SER A 1091 -4.14 10.10 71.45
CA SER A 1091 -3.52 9.66 72.71
C SER A 1091 -3.60 8.14 72.81
N ALA A 1092 -2.50 7.48 73.12
CA ALA A 1092 -2.50 6.05 73.45
C ALA A 1092 -3.06 5.77 74.86
N GLY A 1093 -3.28 6.81 75.68
CA GLY A 1093 -3.74 6.68 77.07
C GLY A 1093 -2.74 6.01 78.01
N ALA A 1094 -1.50 5.80 77.56
CA ALA A 1094 -0.42 5.14 78.27
C ALA A 1094 0.92 5.84 78.03
N ALA A 1095 1.90 5.57 78.88
CA ALA A 1095 3.26 6.09 78.73
C ALA A 1095 4.01 5.45 77.56
N SER A 1096 3.56 4.30 77.04
CA SER A 1096 4.19 3.62 75.91
C SER A 1096 3.17 3.12 74.88
N LEU A 1097 3.56 3.10 73.61
CA LEU A 1097 2.83 2.48 72.50
C LEU A 1097 3.74 1.58 71.67
N ALA A 1098 3.19 0.50 71.11
CA ALA A 1098 3.89 -0.37 70.18
C ALA A 1098 3.91 0.23 68.76
N ALA A 1099 4.81 -0.24 67.90
CA ALA A 1099 4.79 0.11 66.48
C ALA A 1099 3.49 -0.37 65.83
N GLY A 1100 2.99 0.38 64.85
CA GLY A 1100 1.73 0.09 64.17
C GLY A 1100 1.57 0.92 62.90
N THR A 1101 0.35 0.95 62.36
CA THR A 1101 0.02 1.66 61.12
C THR A 1101 -1.19 2.55 61.35
N ALA A 1102 -1.12 3.79 60.89
CA ALA A 1102 -2.27 4.68 60.73
C ALA A 1102 -2.84 4.50 59.32
N SER A 1103 -4.16 4.49 59.19
CA SER A 1103 -4.84 4.54 57.88
C SER A 1103 -5.41 5.94 57.67
N VAL A 1104 -5.33 6.45 56.45
CA VAL A 1104 -5.93 7.70 56.02
C VAL A 1104 -6.84 7.41 54.85
N ARG A 1105 -8.14 7.71 55.02
CA ARG A 1105 -9.14 7.57 53.96
C ARG A 1105 -9.51 8.94 53.42
N VAL A 1106 -9.50 9.09 52.11
CA VAL A 1106 -9.84 10.32 51.42
C VAL A 1106 -11.09 10.09 50.60
N THR A 1107 -12.12 10.88 50.83
CA THR A 1107 -13.38 10.84 50.10
C THR A 1107 -13.50 12.08 49.23
N ASP A 1108 -13.63 11.92 47.93
CA ASP A 1108 -13.85 13.03 47.00
C ASP A 1108 -15.32 13.48 46.95
N ALA A 1109 -15.59 14.56 46.21
CA ALA A 1109 -16.93 15.12 46.05
C ALA A 1109 -17.93 14.16 45.37
N ALA A 1110 -17.43 13.18 44.61
CA ALA A 1110 -18.20 12.11 43.98
C ALA A 1110 -18.46 10.91 44.92
N GLY A 1111 -17.89 10.93 46.14
CA GLY A 1111 -18.07 9.88 47.14
C GLY A 1111 -17.13 8.68 47.00
N ARG A 1112 -16.13 8.75 46.11
CA ARG A 1112 -15.11 7.71 45.93
C ARG A 1112 -14.08 7.80 47.04
N VAL A 1113 -13.65 6.65 47.57
CA VAL A 1113 -12.76 6.56 48.73
C VAL A 1113 -11.42 5.94 48.35
N THR A 1114 -10.32 6.65 48.63
CA THR A 1114 -8.95 6.10 48.55
C THR A 1114 -8.35 5.92 49.94
N GLU A 1115 -7.52 4.89 50.14
CA GLU A 1115 -6.96 4.54 51.45
C GLU A 1115 -5.42 4.48 51.40
N HIS A 1116 -4.78 5.19 52.34
CA HIS A 1116 -3.33 5.32 52.43
C HIS A 1116 -2.84 4.88 53.81
N ALA A 1117 -1.80 4.06 53.85
CA ALA A 1117 -1.22 3.54 55.08
C ALA A 1117 0.08 4.27 55.45
N ALA A 1118 0.22 4.67 56.71
CA ALA A 1118 1.44 5.28 57.24
C ALA A 1118 1.92 4.56 58.51
N PRO A 1119 3.08 3.86 58.47
CA PRO A 1119 3.62 3.19 59.64
C PRO A 1119 4.16 4.19 60.67
N PHE A 1120 4.05 3.85 61.95
CA PHE A 1120 4.66 4.59 63.07
C PHE A 1120 5.42 3.64 64.00
N ALA A 1121 6.55 4.11 64.54
CA ALA A 1121 7.42 3.32 65.42
C ALA A 1121 6.85 3.16 66.84
N ALA A 1122 7.37 2.17 67.58
CA ALA A 1122 7.11 2.07 69.01
C ALA A 1122 7.74 3.26 69.75
N LEU A 1123 7.10 3.72 70.83
CA LEU A 1123 7.58 4.83 71.64
C LEU A 1123 7.28 4.60 73.13
N ALA A 1124 8.24 4.91 73.98
CA ALA A 1124 8.07 4.96 75.43
C ALA A 1124 8.45 6.35 75.96
N CYS A 1125 7.54 6.92 76.74
CA CYS A 1125 7.63 8.14 77.53
C CYS A 1125 7.74 7.75 79.02
#